data_AF-A0A965H682-F1
#
_entry.id   AF-A0A965H682-F1
#
_cell.length_a   1.000
_cell.length_b   1.000
_cell.length_c   1.000
_cell.angle_alpha   90.00
_cell.angle_beta   90.00
_cell.angle_gamma   90.00
#
_symmetry.space_group_name_H-M   'P 1'
#
loop_
_entity.id
_entity.type
_entity.pdbx_description
1 polymer ?
#
loop_
_entity_poly.entity_id
_entity_poly.type
_entity_poly.pdbx_seq_one_letter_code
_entity_poly.pdbx_strand_id
1 'polypeptide(L)'
;GRAAASGGALTWAAATGGLPANANWSAAAIDPSGTRAYIANRGGTVYSADLTKPTITWQSTGLASSDWSSLAFSANGQSVVAATSGLGKSGLWLLEGTSGWRQISTVGLSPLGSGGKPVDVEWTGAVFNPSGNSIIAVASGNRVFTVPIPTSRAAPSLNAPTSLEAPAGMTSALAFEANSIVDADSNSVTLSLGLSNAAAGSILLDAAAITAAGLTRGGDSNGPTLTGSPTALSSFLTRPGAVRVALGSGAGDVSLELTVTDGVESNRTSVMLVATQLFASTSSYNGGALEIVDIGGSDLRLSRFNLSQTRLGPMNDELTIQRLIDPTLTLTASGGADRYVFDAGNTQSTEVRTVTIKDSAAKDLLDDTLVMRMKSLQFSTTGNVLQLGAGQVLSGVERVTWDAGLRELVVIGDVVTLKPAQGETKVDLGQTRLRVEAERLNVQGTIQAKAITLNVSGLVELDGALLDGEGKPISAGAVRIAKPVALGTGTVDLGSLVTAGSGAGLQIVPTDPSTPIKLGASSGVAARSAGASLSLDPSSLAGANLPVLVIGASGGSNPVSIGSGGSSLALNTDLVVMAQGAGGRVDVGGQMSGQKLEIYGPGNTTVFAEGTAVSMSDSILIDDSVRFSGMVSVSAGEGAVGPEDLTITGRINGGEGQA
;
A
#
# COMPACT_ATOMS: atom_id res chain seq x y z
N GLY A 1 14.20 5.96 -64.90
CA GLY A 1 13.87 4.81 -65.77
C GLY A 1 15.07 3.88 -65.84
N ARG A 2 14.86 2.57 -65.81
CA ARG A 2 15.94 1.59 -66.06
C ARG A 2 15.99 1.28 -67.56
N ALA A 3 17.17 1.42 -68.16
CA ALA A 3 17.45 0.87 -69.48
C ALA A 3 17.98 -0.56 -69.28
N ALA A 4 17.31 -1.55 -69.85
CA ALA A 4 17.88 -2.87 -70.06
C ALA A 4 18.40 -2.94 -71.50
N ALA A 5 19.71 -3.10 -71.66
CA ALA A 5 20.31 -3.29 -72.97
C ALA A 5 20.36 -4.78 -73.30
N SER A 6 19.40 -5.25 -74.11
CA SER A 6 19.60 -6.44 -74.94
C SER A 6 18.87 -6.25 -76.26
N GLY A 7 19.61 -5.90 -77.31
CA GLY A 7 19.10 -5.85 -78.69
C GLY A 7 18.49 -4.51 -79.11
N GLY A 8 19.33 -3.51 -79.36
CA GLY A 8 19.11 -2.49 -80.40
C GLY A 8 17.95 -1.50 -80.28
N ALA A 9 17.03 -1.61 -79.33
CA ALA A 9 15.97 -0.63 -79.11
C ALA A 9 15.76 -0.37 -77.61
N LEU A 10 15.91 0.90 -77.19
CA LEU A 10 15.48 1.38 -75.88
C LEU A 10 13.95 1.32 -75.81
N THR A 11 13.39 0.24 -75.28
CA THR A 11 11.96 0.15 -74.98
C THR A 11 11.67 0.88 -73.66
N TRP A 12 10.97 2.01 -73.74
CA TRP A 12 10.44 2.73 -72.59
C TRP A 12 9.13 2.08 -72.14
N ALA A 13 9.14 1.31 -71.06
CA ALA A 13 7.91 0.88 -70.41
C ALA A 13 7.35 2.05 -69.57
N ALA A 14 6.16 2.55 -69.92
CA ALA A 14 5.48 3.60 -69.17
C ALA A 14 4.97 3.05 -67.82
N ALA A 15 5.79 3.15 -66.77
CA ALA A 15 5.37 2.85 -65.40
C ALA A 15 4.90 4.15 -64.71
N THR A 16 3.69 4.61 -65.04
CA THR A 16 3.05 5.82 -64.44
C THR A 16 1.97 5.49 -63.42
N GLY A 17 1.87 4.23 -62.96
CA GLY A 17 0.86 3.82 -61.97
C GLY A 17 0.96 4.63 -60.67
N GLY A 18 -0.11 5.33 -60.32
CA GLY A 18 -0.18 6.15 -59.10
C GLY A 18 0.27 7.61 -59.25
N LEU A 19 0.76 8.04 -60.42
CA LEU A 19 1.13 9.43 -60.68
C LEU A 19 0.02 10.23 -61.39
N PRO A 20 -0.15 11.52 -61.07
CA PRO A 20 -1.04 12.40 -61.83
C PRO A 20 -0.56 12.61 -63.28
N ALA A 21 -1.50 12.56 -64.22
CA ALA A 21 -1.23 12.84 -65.63
C ALA A 21 -0.91 14.34 -65.84
N ASN A 22 0.00 14.64 -66.78
CA ASN A 22 0.39 16.01 -67.15
C ASN A 22 0.92 16.89 -66.00
N ALA A 23 1.45 16.28 -64.94
CA ALA A 23 2.07 17.02 -63.85
C ALA A 23 3.41 17.65 -64.27
N ASN A 24 3.71 18.83 -63.71
CA ASN A 24 4.96 19.54 -63.94
C ASN A 24 6.06 18.99 -63.03
N TRP A 25 6.68 17.88 -63.43
CA TRP A 25 7.75 17.22 -62.66
C TRP A 25 9.00 18.12 -62.57
N SER A 26 9.42 18.43 -61.34
CA SER A 26 10.48 19.41 -61.08
C SER A 26 11.74 18.82 -60.46
N ALA A 27 11.63 17.69 -59.75
CA ALA A 27 12.77 17.02 -59.14
C ALA A 27 12.59 15.49 -59.11
N ALA A 28 13.71 14.77 -59.18
CA ALA A 28 13.76 13.32 -59.03
C ALA A 28 15.07 12.93 -58.35
N ALA A 29 15.01 11.94 -57.47
CA ALA A 29 16.18 11.35 -56.83
C ALA A 29 16.02 9.83 -56.75
N ILE A 30 17.13 9.10 -56.91
CA ILE A 30 17.20 7.66 -56.74
C ILE A 30 18.22 7.39 -55.65
N ASP A 31 17.93 6.44 -54.77
CA ASP A 31 18.83 6.10 -53.68
C ASP A 31 20.13 5.46 -54.22
N PRO A 32 21.25 5.52 -53.48
CA PRO A 32 22.53 4.98 -53.95
C PRO A 32 22.50 3.49 -54.31
N SER A 33 21.57 2.73 -53.72
CA SER A 33 21.39 1.30 -54.03
C SER A 33 20.56 1.05 -55.30
N GLY A 34 19.89 2.06 -55.85
CA GLY A 34 19.04 1.93 -57.03
C GLY A 34 17.74 1.15 -56.79
N THR A 35 17.29 1.06 -55.54
CA THR A 35 16.10 0.32 -55.08
C THR A 35 14.92 1.22 -54.76
N ARG A 36 15.13 2.50 -54.48
CA ARG A 36 14.07 3.46 -54.15
C ARG A 36 14.22 4.74 -54.96
N ALA A 37 13.10 5.33 -55.35
CA ALA A 37 13.07 6.63 -56.02
C ALA A 37 12.05 7.56 -55.39
N TYR A 38 12.35 8.85 -55.42
CA TYR A 38 11.42 9.93 -55.11
C TYR A 38 11.32 10.87 -56.30
N ILE A 39 10.11 11.36 -56.58
CA ILE A 39 9.87 12.40 -57.57
C ILE A 39 8.91 13.44 -57.02
N ALA A 40 9.06 14.69 -57.45
CA ALA A 40 8.21 15.79 -57.03
C ALA A 40 7.73 16.59 -58.24
N ASN A 41 6.53 17.14 -58.14
CA ASN A 41 5.98 18.07 -59.13
C ASN A 41 5.79 19.47 -58.56
N ARG A 42 6.11 20.49 -59.35
CA ARG A 42 5.82 21.90 -59.06
C ARG A 42 4.30 22.07 -58.84
N GLY A 43 3.92 22.66 -57.72
CA GLY A 43 2.52 22.83 -57.31
C GLY A 43 1.86 21.61 -56.66
N GLY A 44 2.58 20.52 -56.40
CA GLY A 44 2.01 19.27 -55.90
C GLY A 44 2.79 18.59 -54.77
N THR A 45 3.00 17.30 -54.91
CA THR A 45 3.39 16.37 -53.84
C THR A 45 4.66 15.63 -54.19
N VAL A 46 5.39 15.17 -53.16
CA VAL A 46 6.49 14.23 -53.34
C VAL A 46 5.95 12.80 -53.33
N TYR A 47 6.32 12.01 -54.34
CA TYR A 47 5.95 10.60 -54.49
C TYR A 47 7.17 9.70 -54.29
N SER A 48 6.98 8.52 -53.73
CA SER A 48 8.01 7.48 -53.58
C SER A 48 7.62 6.21 -54.33
N ALA A 49 8.63 5.43 -54.74
CA ALA A 49 8.44 4.11 -55.34
C ALA A 49 9.58 3.15 -54.95
N ASP A 50 9.20 1.88 -54.79
CA ASP A 50 10.12 0.75 -54.69
C ASP A 50 10.43 0.22 -56.10
N LEU A 51 11.67 0.43 -56.54
CA LEU A 51 12.18 0.03 -57.86
C LEU A 51 12.55 -1.44 -57.95
N THR A 52 12.47 -2.20 -56.86
CA THR A 52 12.69 -3.66 -56.86
C THR A 52 11.45 -4.42 -57.28
N LYS A 53 10.27 -3.79 -57.26
CA LYS A 53 9.01 -4.42 -57.66
C LYS A 53 8.93 -4.57 -59.19
N PRO A 54 8.37 -5.70 -59.70
CA PRO A 54 8.21 -5.93 -61.14
C PRO A 54 7.24 -4.92 -61.78
N THR A 55 6.28 -4.41 -61.00
CA THR A 55 5.40 -3.30 -61.36
C THR A 55 5.68 -2.14 -60.41
N ILE A 56 6.16 -1.02 -60.96
CA ILE A 56 6.48 0.18 -60.17
C ILE A 56 5.18 0.96 -59.94
N THR A 57 4.81 1.13 -58.68
CA THR A 57 3.69 1.96 -58.25
C THR A 57 4.21 3.10 -57.41
N TRP A 58 3.77 4.32 -57.72
CA TRP A 58 4.14 5.52 -56.97
C TRP A 58 3.10 5.82 -55.89
N GLN A 59 3.59 6.21 -54.72
CA GLN A 59 2.77 6.55 -53.56
C GLN A 59 3.07 7.97 -53.09
N SER A 60 2.02 8.74 -52.80
CA SER A 60 2.17 10.06 -52.19
C SER A 60 2.78 9.94 -50.80
N THR A 61 3.76 10.79 -50.49
CA THR A 61 4.41 10.84 -49.16
C THR A 61 3.71 11.81 -48.20
N GLY A 62 2.60 12.42 -48.62
CA GLY A 62 1.83 13.37 -47.82
C GLY A 62 2.41 14.79 -47.75
N LEU A 63 3.63 15.03 -48.25
CA LEU A 63 4.24 16.35 -48.27
C LEU A 63 3.80 17.15 -49.51
N ALA A 64 2.94 18.15 -49.30
CA ALA A 64 2.45 19.04 -50.35
C ALA A 64 3.04 20.45 -50.22
N SER A 65 3.57 21.00 -51.32
CA SER A 65 4.07 22.37 -51.40
C SER A 65 3.76 22.99 -52.77
N SER A 66 3.77 24.31 -52.84
CA SER A 66 3.49 25.06 -54.06
C SER A 66 4.60 24.95 -55.11
N ASP A 67 5.84 24.64 -54.74
CA ASP A 67 6.92 24.50 -55.72
C ASP A 67 8.13 23.72 -55.15
N TRP A 68 8.33 22.47 -55.58
CA TRP A 68 9.51 21.67 -55.21
C TRP A 68 10.66 21.98 -56.17
N SER A 69 11.83 22.35 -55.65
CA SER A 69 12.99 22.73 -56.48
C SER A 69 14.08 21.67 -56.53
N SER A 70 14.20 20.82 -55.51
CA SER A 70 15.19 19.74 -55.51
C SER A 70 14.82 18.59 -54.58
N LEU A 71 15.39 17.42 -54.88
CA LEU A 71 15.40 16.21 -54.06
C LEU A 71 16.81 15.63 -54.09
N ALA A 72 17.34 15.20 -52.94
CA ALA A 72 18.62 14.49 -52.87
C ALA A 72 18.60 13.44 -51.78
N PHE A 73 19.25 12.30 -52.04
CA PHE A 73 19.49 11.27 -51.03
C PHE A 73 20.78 11.54 -50.26
N SER A 74 20.81 11.11 -49.00
CA SER A 74 22.05 10.96 -48.25
C SER A 74 22.91 9.86 -48.87
N ALA A 75 24.24 9.91 -48.66
CA ALA A 75 25.17 8.94 -49.23
C ALA A 75 24.90 7.48 -48.80
N ASN A 76 24.29 7.28 -47.63
CA ASN A 76 23.87 5.96 -47.12
C ASN A 76 22.45 5.55 -47.57
N GLY A 77 21.74 6.40 -48.32
CA GLY A 77 20.37 6.17 -48.77
C GLY A 77 19.30 6.17 -47.67
N GLN A 78 19.66 6.48 -46.41
CA GLN A 78 18.72 6.45 -45.28
C GLN A 78 17.81 7.68 -45.22
N SER A 79 18.23 8.80 -45.81
CA SER A 79 17.52 10.07 -45.69
C SER A 79 17.36 10.75 -47.05
N VAL A 80 16.31 11.56 -47.18
CA VAL A 80 16.04 12.39 -48.36
C VAL A 80 15.85 13.83 -47.90
N VAL A 81 16.52 14.77 -48.57
CA VAL A 81 16.27 16.19 -48.41
C VAL A 81 15.46 16.70 -49.60
N ALA A 82 14.48 17.54 -49.34
CA ALA A 82 13.72 18.27 -50.34
C ALA A 82 13.81 19.78 -50.09
N ALA A 83 13.89 20.56 -51.16
CA ALA A 83 13.82 22.02 -51.08
C ALA A 83 12.58 22.55 -51.80
N THR A 84 11.98 23.60 -51.25
CA THR A 84 10.83 24.30 -51.85
C THR A 84 11.11 25.76 -52.14
N SER A 85 10.63 26.21 -53.30
CA SER A 85 10.54 27.62 -53.71
C SER A 85 9.13 28.17 -53.50
N GLY A 86 8.98 29.50 -53.44
CA GLY A 86 7.68 30.18 -53.39
C GLY A 86 7.37 30.95 -52.09
N LEU A 87 6.62 32.04 -52.25
CA LEU A 87 6.23 32.97 -51.18
C LEU A 87 5.39 32.25 -50.10
N GLY A 88 5.82 32.35 -48.84
CA GLY A 88 5.13 31.81 -47.67
C GLY A 88 5.16 30.27 -47.48
N LYS A 89 5.81 29.50 -48.36
CA LYS A 89 5.94 28.02 -48.25
C LYS A 89 7.35 27.48 -48.57
N SER A 90 8.35 28.37 -48.60
CA SER A 90 9.74 27.99 -48.83
C SER A 90 10.34 27.29 -47.61
N GLY A 91 11.15 26.27 -47.83
CA GLY A 91 11.82 25.55 -46.76
C GLY A 91 12.64 24.35 -47.22
N LEU A 92 13.46 23.88 -46.30
CA LEU A 92 14.18 22.61 -46.41
C LEU A 92 13.44 21.57 -45.58
N TRP A 93 13.24 20.40 -46.17
CA TRP A 93 12.52 19.28 -45.58
C TRP A 93 13.42 18.05 -45.58
N LEU A 94 13.40 17.30 -44.49
CA LEU A 94 14.18 16.10 -44.28
C LEU A 94 13.23 14.93 -44.02
N LEU A 95 13.42 13.84 -44.75
CA LEU A 95 12.81 12.54 -44.47
C LEU A 95 13.92 11.60 -44.01
N GLU A 96 13.72 10.95 -42.87
CA GLU A 96 14.62 9.92 -42.34
C GLU A 96 13.87 8.58 -42.31
N GLY A 97 14.39 7.56 -43.00
CA GLY A 97 13.70 6.29 -43.19
C GLY A 97 12.49 6.40 -44.11
N THR A 98 11.30 5.98 -43.64
CA THR A 98 10.06 5.91 -44.45
C THR A 98 8.90 6.72 -43.87
N SER A 99 9.05 7.40 -42.74
CA SER A 99 7.95 8.05 -42.03
C SER A 99 8.19 9.54 -41.80
N GLY A 100 7.29 10.38 -42.32
CA GLY A 100 7.10 11.77 -41.95
C GLY A 100 8.20 12.73 -42.43
N TRP A 101 7.85 13.66 -43.32
CA TRP A 101 8.74 14.75 -43.68
C TRP A 101 8.78 15.79 -42.56
N ARG A 102 9.99 16.17 -42.12
CA ARG A 102 10.26 17.20 -41.12
C ARG A 102 10.81 18.45 -41.78
N GLN A 103 10.20 19.61 -41.55
CA GLN A 103 10.81 20.88 -41.97
C GLN A 103 11.99 21.21 -41.05
N ILE A 104 13.17 21.42 -41.62
CA ILE A 104 14.42 21.67 -40.88
C ILE A 104 14.94 23.10 -41.06
N SER A 105 14.38 23.86 -42.00
CA SER A 105 14.62 25.30 -42.12
C SER A 105 13.49 26.00 -42.88
N THR A 106 13.04 27.13 -42.36
CA THR A 106 12.15 28.12 -43.01
C THR A 106 12.87 29.43 -43.32
N VAL A 107 14.11 29.61 -42.83
CA VAL A 107 14.77 30.91 -42.73
C VAL A 107 16.08 30.89 -43.51
N GLY A 108 16.25 31.82 -44.46
CA GLY A 108 17.59 32.13 -44.93
C GLY A 108 18.38 32.78 -43.80
N LEU A 109 19.45 32.14 -43.35
CA LEU A 109 20.31 32.64 -42.29
C LEU A 109 20.99 33.96 -42.70
N SER A 110 20.32 35.09 -42.49
CA SER A 110 20.93 36.43 -42.41
C SER A 110 19.96 37.45 -41.79
N PRO A 111 20.50 38.51 -41.14
CA PRO A 111 19.74 39.36 -40.25
C PRO A 111 18.62 40.08 -41.02
N LEU A 112 17.48 40.19 -40.35
CA LEU A 112 16.32 41.02 -40.65
C LEU A 112 16.58 42.00 -41.82
N GLY A 113 15.83 41.84 -42.93
CA GLY A 113 15.73 42.90 -43.92
C GLY A 113 15.30 44.21 -43.25
N SER A 114 15.50 45.35 -43.92
CA SER A 114 15.30 46.72 -43.42
C SER A 114 13.85 47.11 -43.04
N GLY A 115 13.04 46.15 -42.60
CA GLY A 115 11.69 46.31 -42.04
C GLY A 115 11.27 45.18 -41.09
N GLY A 116 12.20 44.37 -40.56
CA GLY A 116 11.93 43.40 -39.50
C GLY A 116 11.07 42.19 -39.91
N LYS A 117 10.76 42.02 -41.20
CA LYS A 117 10.06 40.84 -41.72
C LYS A 117 11.06 39.80 -42.23
N PRO A 118 10.81 38.49 -42.03
CA PRO A 118 11.57 37.43 -42.68
C PRO A 118 11.58 37.67 -44.19
N VAL A 119 12.76 37.68 -44.81
CA VAL A 119 12.84 37.66 -46.26
C VAL A 119 12.60 36.22 -46.69
N ASP A 120 11.52 35.98 -47.43
CA ASP A 120 11.25 34.67 -48.02
C ASP A 120 12.46 34.26 -48.88
N VAL A 121 13.05 33.12 -48.54
CA VAL A 121 14.26 32.62 -49.22
C VAL A 121 13.84 31.52 -50.17
N GLU A 122 13.99 31.79 -51.46
CA GLU A 122 13.66 30.83 -52.50
C GLU A 122 14.78 29.79 -52.62
N TRP A 123 14.59 28.61 -52.02
CA TRP A 123 15.56 27.53 -52.10
C TRP A 123 15.55 26.92 -53.51
N THR A 124 16.69 26.92 -54.18
CA THR A 124 16.86 26.40 -55.54
C THR A 124 17.52 25.03 -55.57
N GLY A 125 18.16 24.62 -54.48
CA GLY A 125 18.79 23.30 -54.37
C GLY A 125 19.17 22.94 -52.94
N ALA A 126 19.16 21.64 -52.62
CA ALA A 126 19.69 21.10 -51.37
C ALA A 126 20.34 19.74 -51.60
N VAL A 127 21.49 19.52 -50.99
CA VAL A 127 22.22 18.25 -51.00
C VAL A 127 22.81 17.98 -49.62
N PHE A 128 23.06 16.72 -49.30
CA PHE A 128 23.81 16.38 -48.09
C PHE A 128 25.29 16.75 -48.26
N ASN A 129 25.91 17.26 -47.21
CA ASN A 129 27.36 17.31 -47.09
C ASN A 129 27.92 15.87 -47.17
N PRO A 130 29.10 15.64 -47.80
CA PRO A 130 29.79 14.34 -47.78
C PRO A 130 29.85 13.64 -46.42
N SER A 131 29.94 14.36 -45.30
CA SER A 131 29.94 13.77 -43.96
C SER A 131 28.57 13.24 -43.48
N GLY A 132 27.49 13.62 -44.16
CA GLY A 132 26.11 13.25 -43.79
C GLY A 132 25.53 14.02 -42.61
N ASN A 133 26.29 14.91 -41.97
CA ASN A 133 25.88 15.60 -40.73
C ASN A 133 25.24 16.98 -40.96
N SER A 134 25.23 17.46 -42.20
CA SER A 134 24.62 18.73 -42.58
C SER A 134 24.11 18.70 -44.02
N ILE A 135 23.25 19.67 -44.35
CA ILE A 135 22.72 19.92 -45.68
C ILE A 135 23.35 21.20 -46.22
N ILE A 136 23.89 21.12 -47.43
CA ILE A 136 24.34 22.26 -48.21
C ILE A 136 23.17 22.67 -49.09
N ALA A 137 22.60 23.84 -48.82
CA ALA A 137 21.45 24.35 -49.55
C ALA A 137 21.77 25.68 -50.23
N VAL A 138 21.24 25.86 -51.42
CA VAL A 138 21.42 27.06 -52.25
C VAL A 138 20.08 27.77 -52.37
N ALA A 139 20.12 29.09 -52.21
CA ALA A 139 18.97 29.95 -52.45
C ALA A 139 19.20 30.92 -53.62
N SER A 140 18.11 31.42 -54.18
CA SER A 140 18.10 32.49 -55.17
C SER A 140 18.94 33.69 -54.69
N GLY A 141 19.80 34.21 -55.56
CA GLY A 141 20.80 35.23 -55.21
C GLY A 141 22.17 34.70 -54.75
N ASN A 142 22.53 33.46 -55.12
CA ASN A 142 23.85 32.84 -54.93
C ASN A 142 24.33 32.71 -53.47
N ARG A 143 23.42 32.55 -52.51
CA ARG A 143 23.79 32.27 -51.12
C ARG A 143 23.80 30.76 -50.87
N VAL A 144 24.95 30.26 -50.38
CA VAL A 144 25.11 28.86 -49.95
C VAL A 144 25.02 28.80 -48.44
N PHE A 145 24.14 27.93 -47.94
CA PHE A 145 23.90 27.70 -46.53
C PHE A 145 24.36 26.30 -46.16
N THR A 146 24.99 26.18 -44.99
CA THR A 146 25.18 24.88 -44.34
C THR A 146 24.20 24.80 -43.20
N VAL A 147 23.21 23.91 -43.33
CA VAL A 147 22.19 23.66 -42.32
C VAL A 147 22.56 22.38 -41.59
N PRO A 148 22.94 22.41 -40.30
CA PRO A 148 23.18 21.19 -39.56
C PRO A 148 21.92 20.33 -39.57
N ILE A 149 22.08 19.03 -39.84
CA ILE A 149 20.99 18.09 -39.61
C ILE A 149 20.92 17.96 -38.08
N PRO A 150 19.75 18.20 -37.45
CA PRO A 150 19.63 18.03 -36.01
C PRO A 150 20.09 16.62 -35.63
N THR A 151 21.26 16.52 -35.01
CA THR A 151 21.78 15.26 -34.48
C THR A 151 21.09 15.04 -33.15
N SER A 152 19.92 14.43 -33.18
CA SER A 152 19.10 14.34 -31.98
C SER A 152 18.32 13.03 -32.00
N ARG A 153 19.00 12.01 -31.49
CA ARG A 153 18.38 10.80 -30.94
C ARG A 153 18.73 10.76 -29.45
N ALA A 154 18.63 11.90 -28.76
CA ALA A 154 18.90 11.92 -27.34
C ALA A 154 17.62 11.44 -26.65
N ALA A 155 17.58 10.17 -26.27
CA ALA A 155 16.43 9.67 -25.53
C ALA A 155 16.18 10.58 -24.31
N PRO A 156 14.93 10.92 -24.00
CA PRO A 156 14.63 11.74 -22.85
C PRO A 156 15.19 11.08 -21.59
N SER A 157 15.89 11.86 -20.78
CA SER A 157 16.42 11.43 -19.50
C SER A 157 15.33 11.52 -18.44
N LEU A 158 15.13 10.43 -17.71
CA LEU A 158 14.30 10.37 -16.51
C LEU A 158 15.18 10.03 -15.31
N ASN A 159 15.36 11.01 -14.42
CA ASN A 159 15.99 10.81 -13.12
C ASN A 159 14.87 10.61 -12.08
N ALA A 160 14.61 9.34 -11.76
CA ALA A 160 13.63 8.95 -10.74
C ALA A 160 14.36 8.35 -9.52
N PRO A 161 13.82 8.53 -8.31
CA PRO A 161 14.37 7.87 -7.13
C PRO A 161 14.31 6.34 -7.26
N THR A 162 15.19 5.62 -6.56
CA THR A 162 15.21 4.15 -6.56
C THR A 162 14.03 3.55 -5.80
N SER A 163 13.50 4.29 -4.82
CA SER A 163 12.35 3.92 -4.01
C SER A 163 11.51 5.13 -3.64
N LEU A 164 10.21 4.92 -3.47
CA LEU A 164 9.23 5.91 -3.00
C LEU A 164 8.33 5.29 -1.93
N GLU A 165 7.95 6.07 -0.94
CA GLU A 165 7.06 5.59 0.13
C GLU A 165 5.60 5.58 -0.31
N ALA A 166 4.95 4.43 -0.16
CA ALA A 166 3.52 4.30 -0.33
C ALA A 166 2.98 3.20 0.60
N PRO A 167 2.61 3.52 1.85
CA PRO A 167 2.02 2.55 2.75
C PRO A 167 0.69 2.00 2.20
N ALA A 168 0.49 0.68 2.36
CA ALA A 168 -0.74 0.02 1.97
C ALA A 168 -1.94 0.57 2.74
N GLY A 169 -3.08 0.76 2.06
CA GLY A 169 -4.31 1.29 2.65
C GLY A 169 -4.34 2.81 2.87
N MET A 170 -3.28 3.53 2.47
CA MET A 170 -3.22 4.99 2.52
C MET A 170 -3.02 5.60 1.12
N THR A 171 -3.35 6.88 0.98
CA THR A 171 -3.00 7.67 -0.21
C THR A 171 -1.75 8.46 0.09
N SER A 172 -0.66 8.15 -0.61
CA SER A 172 0.64 8.80 -0.43
C SER A 172 0.92 9.80 -1.53
N ALA A 173 1.37 11.00 -1.15
CA ALA A 173 1.90 11.96 -2.09
C ALA A 173 3.31 11.55 -2.51
N LEU A 174 3.59 11.59 -3.81
CA LEU A 174 4.93 11.38 -4.35
C LEU A 174 5.58 12.73 -4.64
N ALA A 175 6.88 12.83 -4.34
CA ALA A 175 7.69 13.99 -4.65
C ALA A 175 8.95 13.55 -5.40
N PHE A 176 9.24 14.21 -6.51
CA PHE A 176 10.45 13.98 -7.32
C PHE A 176 11.43 15.13 -7.13
N GLU A 177 12.70 14.88 -7.42
CA GLU A 177 13.70 15.95 -7.46
C GLU A 177 13.48 16.88 -8.67
N ALA A 178 14.03 18.09 -8.54
CA ALA A 178 14.06 19.05 -9.63
C ALA A 178 14.87 18.49 -10.82
N ASN A 179 14.46 18.87 -12.03
CA ASN A 179 15.04 18.37 -13.28
C ASN A 179 14.98 16.83 -13.42
N SER A 180 13.94 16.21 -12.86
CA SER A 180 13.68 14.78 -13.00
C SER A 180 13.44 14.35 -14.45
N ILE A 181 13.04 15.28 -15.34
CA ILE A 181 12.92 15.02 -16.77
C ILE A 181 13.73 16.06 -17.55
N VAL A 182 14.68 15.57 -18.36
CA VAL A 182 15.49 16.40 -19.25
C VAL A 182 15.43 15.79 -20.63
N ASP A 183 15.22 16.64 -21.63
CA ASP A 183 15.40 16.25 -23.01
C ASP A 183 16.20 17.34 -23.71
N ALA A 184 17.23 16.92 -24.45
CA ALA A 184 18.15 17.81 -25.11
C ALA A 184 17.60 18.32 -26.45
N ASP A 185 16.57 17.65 -27.00
CA ASP A 185 16.18 17.87 -28.38
C ASP A 185 14.68 18.00 -28.67
N SER A 186 13.81 17.65 -27.71
CA SER A 186 12.37 17.85 -27.86
C SER A 186 11.80 18.92 -26.93
N ASN A 187 10.97 19.78 -27.51
CA ASN A 187 10.22 20.80 -26.77
C ASN A 187 8.97 20.24 -26.08
N SER A 188 8.62 18.99 -26.35
CA SER A 188 7.48 18.28 -25.79
C SER A 188 7.81 16.80 -25.63
N VAL A 189 7.51 16.27 -24.45
CA VAL A 189 7.62 14.83 -24.14
C VAL A 189 6.33 14.36 -23.47
N THR A 190 6.10 13.05 -23.50
CA THR A 190 4.97 12.39 -22.83
C THR A 190 5.50 11.50 -21.72
N LEU A 191 5.06 11.78 -20.50
CA LEU A 191 5.27 10.94 -19.32
C LEU A 191 4.05 10.02 -19.14
N SER A 192 4.29 8.72 -19.04
CA SER A 192 3.30 7.71 -18.65
C SER A 192 3.65 7.20 -17.26
N LEU A 193 2.66 7.13 -16.38
CA LEU A 193 2.80 6.57 -15.03
C LEU A 193 1.90 5.33 -14.92
N GLY A 194 2.40 4.23 -14.36
CA GLY A 194 1.63 3.02 -14.11
C GLY A 194 2.12 2.25 -12.90
N LEU A 195 1.30 1.36 -12.35
CA LEU A 195 1.76 0.41 -11.33
C LEU A 195 2.15 -0.91 -11.99
N SER A 196 3.21 -1.56 -11.51
CA SER A 196 3.63 -2.89 -11.99
C SER A 196 2.52 -3.93 -11.87
N ASN A 197 1.61 -3.74 -10.91
CA ASN A 197 0.34 -4.45 -10.79
C ASN A 197 -0.81 -3.45 -10.68
N ALA A 198 -1.58 -3.28 -11.76
CA ALA A 198 -2.71 -2.35 -11.81
C ALA A 198 -3.85 -2.71 -10.83
N ALA A 199 -3.94 -3.96 -10.37
CA ALA A 199 -4.93 -4.36 -9.36
C ALA A 199 -4.51 -3.95 -7.93
N ALA A 200 -3.26 -3.55 -7.73
CA ALA A 200 -2.75 -3.20 -6.41
C ALA A 200 -3.15 -1.79 -5.95
N GLY A 201 -3.64 -0.92 -6.84
CA GLY A 201 -3.96 0.45 -6.49
C GLY A 201 -4.29 1.35 -7.68
N SER A 202 -4.27 2.66 -7.44
CA SER A 202 -4.51 3.67 -8.48
C SER A 202 -3.56 4.86 -8.34
N ILE A 203 -3.32 5.55 -9.46
CA ILE A 203 -2.53 6.79 -9.53
C ILE A 203 -3.49 7.97 -9.65
N LEU A 204 -3.35 8.92 -8.73
CA LEU A 204 -4.17 10.11 -8.64
C LEU A 204 -3.32 11.34 -9.00
N LEU A 205 -3.78 12.12 -9.96
CA LEU A 205 -3.12 13.35 -10.38
C LEU A 205 -3.97 14.57 -10.04
N ASP A 206 -3.34 15.62 -9.52
CA ASP A 206 -4.02 16.89 -9.22
C ASP A 206 -4.35 17.65 -10.52
N ALA A 207 -5.63 17.68 -10.87
CA ALA A 207 -6.14 18.36 -12.05
C ALA A 207 -5.86 19.89 -12.06
N ALA A 208 -5.85 20.54 -10.90
CA ALA A 208 -5.56 21.96 -10.80
C ALA A 208 -4.06 22.22 -11.06
N ALA A 209 -3.19 21.35 -10.53
CA ALA A 209 -1.75 21.43 -10.78
C ALA A 209 -1.40 21.15 -12.25
N ILE A 210 -2.07 20.19 -12.91
CA ILE A 210 -1.90 19.91 -14.35
C ILE A 210 -2.20 21.17 -15.17
N THR A 211 -3.36 21.80 -14.90
CA THR A 211 -3.81 22.99 -15.62
C THR A 211 -2.86 24.16 -15.40
N ALA A 212 -2.41 24.38 -14.16
CA ALA A 212 -1.49 25.46 -13.83
C ALA A 212 -0.11 25.30 -14.49
N ALA A 213 0.34 24.06 -14.71
CA ALA A 213 1.59 23.75 -15.40
C ALA A 213 1.48 23.77 -16.94
N GLY A 214 0.27 23.96 -17.49
CA GLY A 214 0.04 23.93 -18.94
C GLY A 214 0.20 22.54 -19.56
N LEU A 215 0.01 21.48 -18.76
CA LEU A 215 0.15 20.10 -19.20
C LEU A 215 -1.18 19.56 -19.75
N THR A 216 -1.10 18.66 -20.72
CA THR A 216 -2.27 17.92 -21.24
C THR A 216 -2.32 16.52 -20.62
N ARG A 217 -3.46 16.13 -20.05
CA ARG A 217 -3.67 14.79 -19.48
C ARG A 217 -4.34 13.85 -20.49
N GLY A 218 -3.85 12.63 -20.58
CA GLY A 218 -4.50 11.49 -21.23
C GLY A 218 -4.52 10.26 -20.30
N GLY A 219 -4.97 9.12 -20.84
CA GLY A 219 -5.04 7.85 -20.10
C GLY A 219 -6.12 7.81 -19.02
N ASP A 220 -6.18 6.70 -18.28
CA ASP A 220 -7.10 6.48 -17.16
C ASP A 220 -6.37 6.60 -15.80
N SER A 221 -6.96 6.10 -14.71
CA SER A 221 -6.35 6.13 -13.36
C SER A 221 -5.25 5.09 -13.14
N ASN A 222 -5.15 4.08 -14.01
CA ASN A 222 -4.20 2.98 -13.88
C ASN A 222 -2.98 3.19 -14.79
N GLY A 223 -3.14 4.02 -15.82
CA GLY A 223 -2.07 4.45 -16.71
C GLY A 223 -2.24 5.90 -17.18
N PRO A 224 -2.26 6.92 -16.31
CA PRO A 224 -2.38 8.29 -16.75
C PRO A 224 -1.14 8.74 -17.54
N THR A 225 -1.36 9.55 -18.57
CA THR A 225 -0.30 10.19 -19.35
C THR A 225 -0.36 11.70 -19.21
N LEU A 226 0.81 12.34 -19.20
CA LEU A 226 0.98 13.79 -19.18
C LEU A 226 1.89 14.21 -20.33
N THR A 227 1.45 15.15 -21.15
CA THR A 227 2.22 15.68 -22.28
C THR A 227 2.48 17.18 -22.08
N GLY A 228 3.73 17.59 -22.30
CA GLY A 228 4.16 18.99 -22.21
C GLY A 228 5.68 19.14 -22.32
N SER A 229 6.22 20.33 -22.06
CA SER A 229 7.67 20.53 -22.08
C SER A 229 8.37 19.80 -20.91
N PRO A 230 9.63 19.35 -21.08
CA PRO A 230 10.40 18.71 -20.00
C PRO A 230 10.44 19.53 -18.71
N THR A 231 10.55 20.86 -18.83
CA THR A 231 10.54 21.78 -17.68
C THR A 231 9.19 21.84 -16.98
N ALA A 232 8.08 21.86 -17.73
CA ALA A 232 6.74 21.86 -17.15
C ALA A 232 6.43 20.54 -16.42
N LEU A 233 6.82 19.41 -17.02
CA LEU A 233 6.67 18.10 -16.40
C LEU A 233 7.54 17.97 -15.13
N SER A 234 8.81 18.39 -15.18
CA SER A 234 9.68 18.41 -14.00
C SER A 234 9.08 19.28 -12.88
N SER A 235 8.58 20.48 -13.21
CA SER A 235 7.94 21.36 -12.22
C SER A 235 6.69 20.74 -11.61
N PHE A 236 5.87 20.06 -12.40
CA PHE A 236 4.70 19.34 -11.91
C PHE A 236 5.08 18.22 -10.94
N LEU A 237 6.09 17.40 -11.27
CA LEU A 237 6.53 16.27 -10.44
C LEU A 237 7.17 16.70 -9.11
N THR A 238 7.79 17.89 -9.05
CA THR A 238 8.34 18.44 -7.80
C THR A 238 7.29 18.98 -6.83
N ARG A 239 6.05 19.17 -7.29
CA ARG A 239 5.01 19.82 -6.48
C ARG A 239 4.42 18.81 -5.48
N PRO A 240 4.47 19.09 -4.16
CA PRO A 240 3.92 18.17 -3.16
C PRO A 240 2.46 17.83 -3.42
N GLY A 241 2.16 16.53 -3.50
CA GLY A 241 0.80 16.01 -3.69
C GLY A 241 0.21 16.15 -5.09
N ALA A 242 1.00 16.59 -6.09
CA ALA A 242 0.58 16.65 -7.49
C ALA A 242 0.41 15.25 -8.11
N VAL A 243 1.26 14.31 -7.70
CA VAL A 243 1.11 12.88 -7.96
C VAL A 243 0.86 12.19 -6.63
N ARG A 244 -0.15 11.31 -6.57
CA ARG A 244 -0.42 10.47 -5.41
C ARG A 244 -0.66 9.03 -5.85
N VAL A 245 -0.33 8.09 -4.98
CA VAL A 245 -0.63 6.67 -5.17
C VAL A 245 -1.52 6.20 -4.02
N ALA A 246 -2.58 5.49 -4.34
CA ALA A 246 -3.42 4.81 -3.36
C ALA A 246 -3.27 3.30 -3.54
N LEU A 247 -2.58 2.64 -2.62
CA LEU A 247 -2.38 1.18 -2.62
C LEU A 247 -3.43 0.48 -1.76
N GLY A 248 -3.92 -0.68 -2.21
CA GLY A 248 -4.81 -1.54 -1.45
C GLY A 248 -4.09 -2.24 -0.28
N SER A 249 -4.85 -2.64 0.75
CA SER A 249 -4.33 -3.29 1.98
C SER A 249 -3.68 -4.67 1.80
N GLY A 250 -3.69 -5.21 0.57
CA GLY A 250 -3.02 -6.47 0.19
C GLY A 250 -2.07 -6.32 -1.00
N ALA A 251 -1.65 -5.08 -1.30
CA ALA A 251 -0.60 -4.83 -2.28
C ALA A 251 0.72 -5.41 -1.75
N GLY A 252 1.25 -6.46 -2.40
CA GLY A 252 2.61 -6.94 -2.14
C GLY A 252 3.66 -5.95 -2.63
N ASP A 253 4.84 -6.42 -3.02
CA ASP A 253 5.86 -5.55 -3.63
C ASP A 253 5.34 -4.97 -4.96
N VAL A 254 5.05 -3.67 -4.97
CA VAL A 254 4.58 -2.92 -6.14
C VAL A 254 5.64 -1.90 -6.54
N SER A 255 5.79 -1.67 -7.84
CA SER A 255 6.67 -0.64 -8.37
C SER A 255 5.85 0.37 -9.17
N LEU A 256 6.25 1.64 -9.11
CA LEU A 256 5.78 2.67 -10.01
C LEU A 256 6.63 2.63 -11.29
N GLU A 257 5.97 2.30 -12.39
CA GLU A 257 6.53 2.29 -13.73
C GLU A 257 6.38 3.68 -14.35
N LEU A 258 7.51 4.30 -14.68
CA LEU A 258 7.58 5.61 -15.32
C LEU A 258 8.19 5.44 -16.71
N THR A 259 7.51 5.96 -17.73
CA THR A 259 8.04 5.97 -19.10
C THR A 259 7.96 7.38 -19.66
N VAL A 260 9.08 7.93 -20.12
CA VAL A 260 9.13 9.21 -20.84
C VAL A 260 9.47 8.95 -22.30
N THR A 261 8.73 9.54 -23.22
CA THR A 261 8.99 9.44 -24.66
C THR A 261 8.80 10.80 -25.35
N ASP A 262 9.63 11.08 -26.35
CA ASP A 262 9.50 12.21 -27.27
C ASP A 262 8.72 11.86 -28.55
N GLY A 263 8.22 10.62 -28.65
CA GLY A 263 7.56 10.05 -29.82
C GLY A 263 8.48 9.29 -30.78
N VAL A 264 9.79 9.32 -30.56
CA VAL A 264 10.83 8.61 -31.32
C VAL A 264 11.60 7.65 -30.42
N GLU A 265 12.16 8.16 -29.33
CA GLU A 265 12.90 7.43 -28.32
C GLU A 265 12.10 7.38 -27.01
N SER A 266 12.43 6.43 -26.15
CA SER A 266 11.79 6.29 -24.84
C SER A 266 12.76 5.82 -23.77
N ASN A 267 12.56 6.31 -22.56
CA ASN A 267 13.26 5.87 -21.37
C ASN A 267 12.25 5.38 -20.34
N ARG A 268 12.52 4.23 -19.73
CA ARG A 268 11.65 3.59 -18.74
C ARG A 268 12.43 3.30 -17.48
N THR A 269 11.86 3.68 -16.34
CA THR A 269 12.39 3.42 -15.01
C THR A 269 11.31 2.83 -14.13
N SER A 270 11.70 1.87 -13.30
CA SER A 270 10.84 1.28 -12.27
C SER A 270 11.31 1.78 -10.91
N VAL A 271 10.39 2.33 -10.12
CA VAL A 271 10.64 2.84 -8.78
C VAL A 271 9.93 1.94 -7.77
N MET A 272 10.67 1.37 -6.82
CA MET A 272 10.06 0.49 -5.82
C MET A 272 9.15 1.29 -4.88
N LEU A 273 7.90 0.88 -4.71
CA LEU A 273 7.03 1.46 -3.71
C LEU A 273 7.22 0.72 -2.40
N VAL A 274 7.77 1.40 -1.41
CA VAL A 274 8.11 0.81 -0.11
C VAL A 274 6.98 1.12 0.87
N ALA A 275 6.44 0.07 1.48
CA ALA A 275 5.37 0.19 2.47
C ALA A 275 5.85 0.74 3.82
N THR A 276 7.17 0.73 4.04
CA THR A 276 7.82 1.23 5.26
C THR A 276 7.99 2.73 5.15
N GLN A 277 7.44 3.48 6.10
CA GLN A 277 7.76 4.88 6.32
C GLN A 277 9.28 4.99 6.50
N LEU A 278 10.00 5.71 5.63
CA LEU A 278 11.43 5.94 5.84
C LEU A 278 11.53 7.01 6.91
N PHE A 279 12.22 6.66 7.97
CA PHE A 279 12.59 7.62 8.99
C PHE A 279 13.93 8.23 8.59
N ALA A 280 14.05 9.54 8.69
CA ALA A 280 15.32 10.24 8.47
C ALA A 280 16.35 9.74 9.48
N SER A 281 15.95 9.54 10.74
CA SER A 281 16.73 8.88 11.77
C SER A 281 15.96 7.72 12.40
N THR A 282 16.65 6.60 12.60
CA THR A 282 16.19 5.50 13.46
C THR A 282 17.09 5.43 14.69
N SER A 283 16.51 5.58 15.86
CA SER A 283 17.22 5.59 17.13
C SER A 283 16.72 4.49 18.05
N SER A 284 17.61 3.87 18.83
CA SER A 284 17.23 2.91 19.86
C SER A 284 17.90 3.25 21.19
N TYR A 285 17.10 3.33 22.26
CA TYR A 285 17.56 3.53 23.64
C TYR A 285 17.30 2.27 24.46
N ASN A 286 18.36 1.71 25.04
CA ASN A 286 18.30 0.53 25.89
C ASN A 286 19.07 0.77 27.19
N GLY A 287 18.49 1.57 28.10
CA GLY A 287 19.01 1.74 29.45
C GLY A 287 20.49 2.14 29.49
N GLY A 288 20.75 3.40 29.16
CA GLY A 288 22.09 3.98 29.17
C GLY A 288 22.96 3.67 27.94
N ALA A 289 22.36 3.06 26.92
CA ALA A 289 22.91 2.97 25.57
C ALA A 289 21.91 3.60 24.59
N LEU A 290 22.43 4.40 23.65
CA LEU A 290 21.68 5.00 22.55
C LEU A 290 22.44 4.74 21.26
N GLU A 291 21.75 4.15 20.31
CA GLU A 291 22.23 3.92 18.95
C GLU A 291 21.38 4.76 18.01
N ILE A 292 22.00 5.47 17.09
CA ILE A 292 21.34 6.32 16.10
C ILE A 292 21.87 5.94 14.72
N VAL A 293 20.97 5.59 13.82
CA VAL A 293 21.26 5.25 12.43
C VAL A 293 20.48 6.19 11.53
N ASP A 294 21.21 6.98 10.75
CA ASP A 294 20.68 7.93 9.77
C ASP A 294 20.53 7.26 8.39
N ILE A 295 19.64 7.78 7.55
CA ILE A 295 19.39 7.32 6.17
C ILE A 295 20.65 7.36 5.29
N GLY A 296 21.63 8.19 5.64
CA GLY A 296 22.96 8.24 5.01
C GLY A 296 23.90 7.09 5.40
N GLY A 297 23.48 6.15 6.25
CA GLY A 297 24.28 5.02 6.72
C GLY A 297 25.31 5.38 7.80
N SER A 298 25.19 6.57 8.41
CA SER A 298 26.01 6.96 9.55
C SER A 298 25.42 6.36 10.84
N ASP A 299 26.27 5.74 11.67
CA ASP A 299 25.90 5.15 12.95
C ASP A 299 26.64 5.88 14.09
N LEU A 300 25.89 6.35 15.09
CA LEU A 300 26.40 6.87 16.35
C LEU A 300 25.95 5.96 17.49
N ARG A 301 26.92 5.41 18.22
CA ARG A 301 26.68 4.62 19.44
C ARG A 301 27.23 5.31 20.66
N LEU A 302 26.35 5.71 21.54
CA LEU A 302 26.66 6.22 22.87
C LEU A 302 26.35 5.13 23.90
N SER A 303 27.27 4.88 24.82
CA SER A 303 27.08 3.88 25.88
C SER A 303 27.50 4.43 27.24
N ARG A 304 26.88 3.90 28.30
CA ARG A 304 27.12 4.27 29.70
C ARG A 304 26.87 5.75 30.00
N PHE A 305 25.80 6.30 29.45
CA PHE A 305 25.40 7.68 29.71
C PHE A 305 23.94 7.73 30.16
N ASN A 306 23.57 8.76 30.92
CA ASN A 306 22.18 8.96 31.34
C ASN A 306 21.49 9.86 30.34
N LEU A 307 20.38 9.40 29.76
CA LEU A 307 19.60 10.19 28.81
C LEU A 307 18.39 10.75 29.56
N SER A 308 18.49 11.99 30.00
CA SER A 308 17.37 12.69 30.65
C SER A 308 16.47 13.41 29.64
N GLN A 309 17.03 13.82 28.50
CA GLN A 309 16.30 14.52 27.45
C GLN A 309 16.86 14.18 26.07
N THR A 310 15.96 14.03 25.09
CA THR A 310 16.31 13.99 23.67
C THR A 310 15.29 14.78 22.86
N ARG A 311 15.69 15.19 21.66
CA ARG A 311 14.84 15.88 20.67
C ARG A 311 15.07 15.23 19.31
N LEU A 312 13.99 14.93 18.61
CA LEU A 312 14.06 14.42 17.24
C LEU A 312 14.33 15.56 16.24
N GLY A 313 14.69 15.21 15.02
CA GLY A 313 14.94 16.12 13.92
C GLY A 313 13.64 16.64 13.28
N PRO A 314 13.71 17.62 12.38
CA PRO A 314 12.51 18.22 11.76
C PRO A 314 11.87 17.35 10.65
N MET A 315 12.26 16.08 10.53
CA MET A 315 11.77 15.11 9.55
C MET A 315 11.12 13.95 10.31
N ASN A 316 10.48 13.02 9.61
CA ASN A 316 9.92 11.84 10.27
C ASN A 316 11.05 11.01 10.88
N ASP A 317 11.05 10.83 12.19
CA ASP A 317 12.05 10.03 12.91
C ASP A 317 11.40 8.88 13.69
N GLU A 318 12.18 7.83 13.97
CA GLU A 318 11.75 6.74 14.86
C GLU A 318 12.68 6.64 16.07
N LEU A 319 12.10 6.58 17.26
CA LEU A 319 12.83 6.27 18.49
C LEU A 319 12.21 5.04 19.16
N THR A 320 12.98 3.96 19.25
CA THR A 320 12.62 2.77 20.01
C THR A 320 13.23 2.81 21.41
N ILE A 321 12.40 2.73 22.44
CA ILE A 321 12.78 2.63 23.84
C ILE A 321 12.56 1.20 24.29
N GLN A 322 13.66 0.48 24.49
CA GLN A 322 13.63 -0.92 24.91
C GLN A 322 13.55 -1.05 26.43
N ARG A 323 14.19 -0.16 27.17
CA ARG A 323 14.29 -0.25 28.64
C ARG A 323 14.63 1.11 29.24
N LEU A 324 14.02 1.44 30.38
CA LEU A 324 14.35 2.62 31.17
C LEU A 324 15.29 2.27 32.32
N ILE A 325 16.31 3.10 32.53
CA ILE A 325 17.13 3.09 33.76
C ILE A 325 16.92 4.41 34.50
N ASP A 326 16.91 5.50 33.75
CA ASP A 326 16.69 6.84 34.29
C ASP A 326 15.26 6.99 34.85
N PRO A 327 15.06 7.71 35.98
CA PRO A 327 13.73 7.95 36.56
C PRO A 327 12.77 8.61 35.56
N THR A 328 13.29 9.54 34.77
CA THR A 328 12.54 10.28 33.77
C THR A 328 13.38 10.49 32.51
N LEU A 329 12.78 10.18 31.35
CA LEU A 329 13.28 10.53 30.02
C LEU A 329 12.28 11.49 29.37
N THR A 330 12.72 12.69 29.00
CA THR A 330 11.88 13.65 28.26
C THR A 330 12.20 13.60 26.78
N LEU A 331 11.23 13.23 25.96
CA LEU A 331 11.28 13.32 24.51
C LEU A 331 10.61 14.62 24.11
N THR A 332 11.30 15.46 23.35
CA THR A 332 10.68 16.66 22.77
C THR A 332 10.41 16.38 21.30
N ALA A 333 9.14 16.32 20.93
CA ALA A 333 8.67 16.18 19.56
C ALA A 333 9.15 17.36 18.71
N SER A 334 9.35 17.11 17.43
CA SER A 334 9.82 18.08 16.46
C SER A 334 8.84 18.15 15.28
N GLY A 335 9.17 18.89 14.22
CA GLY A 335 8.38 18.78 13.00
C GLY A 335 8.60 17.41 12.35
N GLY A 336 7.59 16.90 11.65
CA GLY A 336 7.63 15.56 11.06
C GLY A 336 6.62 14.64 11.75
N ALA A 337 6.24 13.55 11.09
CA ALA A 337 5.36 12.54 11.67
C ALA A 337 6.21 11.48 12.38
N ASP A 338 6.58 11.75 13.62
CA ASP A 338 7.52 10.94 14.40
C ASP A 338 6.84 9.69 14.98
N ARG A 339 7.65 8.66 15.21
CA ARG A 339 7.21 7.39 15.78
C ARG A 339 8.02 7.04 17.03
N TYR A 340 7.33 6.98 18.16
CA TYR A 340 7.90 6.54 19.43
C TYR A 340 7.46 5.10 19.69
N VAL A 341 8.40 4.16 19.71
CA VAL A 341 8.12 2.75 20.01
C VAL A 341 8.60 2.45 21.42
N PHE A 342 7.73 1.97 22.28
CA PHE A 342 8.05 1.60 23.66
C PHE A 342 7.81 0.10 23.85
N ASP A 343 8.90 -0.68 24.01
CA ASP A 343 8.83 -2.11 24.28
C ASP A 343 8.64 -2.35 25.79
N ALA A 344 7.38 -2.51 26.20
CA ALA A 344 7.00 -2.63 27.60
C ALA A 344 7.39 -3.98 28.21
N GLY A 345 7.61 -3.99 29.53
CA GLY A 345 7.94 -5.16 30.35
C GLY A 345 9.44 -5.48 30.42
N ASN A 346 10.31 -4.53 30.05
CA ASN A 346 11.77 -4.71 30.04
C ASN A 346 12.49 -3.95 31.18
N THR A 347 11.85 -2.93 31.74
CA THR A 347 12.39 -2.12 32.84
C THR A 347 12.40 -2.89 34.15
N GLN A 348 13.59 -3.05 34.73
CA GLN A 348 13.79 -3.66 36.04
C GLN A 348 13.93 -2.55 37.08
N SER A 349 12.83 -2.21 37.75
CA SER A 349 12.79 -1.17 38.77
C SER A 349 11.70 -1.48 39.79
N THR A 350 11.91 -1.06 41.04
CA THR A 350 10.86 -1.05 42.08
C THR A 350 10.04 0.24 42.09
N GLU A 351 10.55 1.27 41.41
CA GLU A 351 9.91 2.58 41.25
C GLU A 351 9.42 2.76 39.83
N VAL A 352 8.38 3.58 39.65
CA VAL A 352 7.89 3.97 38.33
C VAL A 352 8.96 4.77 37.58
N ARG A 353 9.24 4.37 36.35
CA ARG A 353 10.08 5.08 35.38
C ARG A 353 9.19 5.72 34.32
N THR A 354 9.46 6.97 33.99
CA THR A 354 8.57 7.77 33.15
C THR A 354 9.26 8.22 31.87
N VAL A 355 8.58 8.04 30.74
CA VAL A 355 8.87 8.76 29.50
C VAL A 355 7.84 9.87 29.35
N THR A 356 8.29 11.08 29.06
CA THR A 356 7.42 12.21 28.81
C THR A 356 7.65 12.76 27.43
N ILE A 357 6.63 12.69 26.56
CA ILE A 357 6.65 13.20 25.19
C ILE A 357 6.02 14.60 25.19
N LYS A 358 6.78 15.62 24.82
CA LYS A 358 6.36 17.02 24.85
C LYS A 358 6.39 17.66 23.49
N ASP A 359 5.48 18.58 23.25
CA ASP A 359 5.55 19.49 22.10
C ASP A 359 6.80 20.39 22.20
N SER A 360 7.60 20.55 21.13
CA SER A 360 8.63 21.63 21.09
C SER A 360 8.02 22.98 20.74
N ALA A 361 7.03 22.97 19.85
CA ALA A 361 6.12 24.03 19.52
C ALA A 361 4.68 23.47 19.54
N ALA A 362 3.70 24.35 19.75
CA ALA A 362 2.31 23.90 19.82
C ALA A 362 1.93 23.16 18.54
N LYS A 363 1.44 21.92 18.68
CA LYS A 363 0.95 21.02 17.61
C LYS A 363 1.99 20.12 16.94
N ASP A 364 3.23 20.07 17.41
CA ASP A 364 4.23 19.15 16.86
C ASP A 364 3.79 17.68 16.99
N LEU A 365 3.02 17.33 18.03
CA LEU A 365 2.50 15.97 18.22
C LEU A 365 1.28 15.59 17.35
N LEU A 366 0.72 16.50 16.54
CA LEU A 366 -0.56 16.27 15.83
C LEU A 366 -0.52 15.18 14.76
N ASP A 367 0.66 14.81 14.29
CA ASP A 367 0.93 13.73 13.34
C ASP A 367 1.73 12.56 13.91
N ASP A 368 2.20 12.68 15.15
CA ASP A 368 3.04 11.70 15.84
C ASP A 368 2.27 10.45 16.31
N THR A 369 2.99 9.34 16.36
CA THR A 369 2.47 8.03 16.76
C THR A 369 3.26 7.43 17.92
N LEU A 370 2.58 7.11 19.01
CA LEU A 370 3.13 6.33 20.12
C LEU A 370 2.71 4.87 19.95
N VAL A 371 3.67 3.95 19.90
CA VAL A 371 3.45 2.51 19.85
C VAL A 371 3.86 1.87 21.17
N MET A 372 2.90 1.29 21.89
CA MET A 372 3.13 0.44 23.05
C MET A 372 3.19 -1.02 22.59
N ARG A 373 4.39 -1.59 22.53
CA ARG A 373 4.58 -3.00 22.17
C ARG A 373 4.71 -3.84 23.43
N MET A 374 3.80 -4.78 23.59
CA MET A 374 3.75 -5.71 24.71
C MET A 374 4.53 -6.98 24.36
N LYS A 375 5.13 -7.60 25.37
CA LYS A 375 5.66 -8.96 25.24
C LYS A 375 4.52 -9.95 25.08
N SER A 376 4.84 -11.13 24.56
CA SER A 376 3.90 -12.25 24.67
C SER A 376 3.54 -12.49 26.14
N LEU A 377 2.26 -12.76 26.42
CA LEU A 377 1.70 -12.90 27.76
C LEU A 377 2.50 -13.89 28.61
N GLN A 378 2.97 -14.99 28.03
CA GLN A 378 3.79 -16.00 28.71
C GLN A 378 5.12 -15.47 29.28
N PHE A 379 5.64 -14.36 28.72
CA PHE A 379 6.86 -13.69 29.15
C PHE A 379 6.57 -12.34 29.83
N SER A 380 5.31 -11.97 29.97
CA SER A 380 4.90 -10.68 30.52
C SER A 380 4.84 -10.73 32.04
N THR A 381 5.58 -9.83 32.70
CA THR A 381 5.51 -9.66 34.15
C THR A 381 4.38 -8.74 34.58
N THR A 382 3.80 -7.98 33.65
CA THR A 382 2.70 -7.04 33.91
C THR A 382 1.33 -7.63 33.56
N GLY A 383 1.28 -8.86 33.03
CA GLY A 383 0.07 -9.47 32.49
C GLY A 383 -0.48 -8.72 31.28
N ASN A 384 0.37 -7.95 30.60
CA ASN A 384 0.01 -7.04 29.50
C ASN A 384 -1.13 -6.07 29.85
N VAL A 385 -1.16 -5.63 31.12
CA VAL A 385 -2.16 -4.68 31.62
C VAL A 385 -1.66 -3.25 31.40
N LEU A 386 -2.42 -2.47 30.64
CA LEU A 386 -2.22 -1.05 30.41
C LEU A 386 -3.29 -0.24 31.13
N GLN A 387 -2.82 0.59 32.06
CA GLN A 387 -3.64 1.61 32.71
C GLN A 387 -3.58 2.89 31.88
N LEU A 388 -4.69 3.23 31.24
CA LEU A 388 -4.82 4.41 30.40
C LEU A 388 -5.45 5.56 31.20
N GLY A 389 -4.94 6.77 31.00
CA GLY A 389 -5.54 8.01 31.50
C GLY A 389 -5.43 9.11 30.46
N ALA A 390 -5.95 10.30 30.78
CA ALA A 390 -5.81 11.46 29.91
C ALA A 390 -4.33 11.81 29.72
N GLY A 391 -3.80 11.58 28.51
CA GLY A 391 -2.39 11.86 28.18
C GLY A 391 -1.38 10.91 28.81
N GLN A 392 -1.79 9.72 29.25
CA GLN A 392 -0.86 8.76 29.87
C GLN A 392 -1.23 7.29 29.66
N VAL A 393 -0.20 6.44 29.71
CA VAL A 393 -0.30 4.99 29.81
C VAL A 393 0.71 4.47 30.83
N LEU A 394 0.32 3.49 31.64
CA LEU A 394 1.18 2.81 32.62
C LEU A 394 1.08 1.29 32.46
N SER A 395 2.23 0.63 32.30
CA SER A 395 2.40 -0.82 32.31
C SER A 395 3.36 -1.23 33.43
N GLY A 396 2.86 -1.83 34.51
CA GLY A 396 3.70 -2.17 35.67
C GLY A 396 4.40 -0.95 36.26
N VAL A 397 5.71 -0.83 36.04
CA VAL A 397 6.55 0.29 36.48
C VAL A 397 6.92 1.26 35.36
N GLU A 398 6.42 1.07 34.14
CA GLU A 398 6.76 1.88 32.97
C GLU A 398 5.60 2.80 32.62
N ARG A 399 5.81 4.11 32.77
CA ARG A 399 4.83 5.14 32.44
C ARG A 399 5.26 5.90 31.20
N VAL A 400 4.35 6.10 30.26
CA VAL A 400 4.51 7.09 29.18
C VAL A 400 3.43 8.15 29.35
N THR A 401 3.84 9.41 29.35
CA THR A 401 2.95 10.58 29.40
C THR A 401 3.19 11.42 28.15
N TRP A 402 2.16 12.01 27.58
CA TRP A 402 2.27 12.88 26.40
C TRP A 402 1.45 14.15 26.54
N ASP A 403 1.92 15.22 25.90
CA ASP A 403 1.19 16.48 25.83
C ASP A 403 -0.06 16.37 24.93
N ALA A 404 -0.99 17.30 25.11
CA ALA A 404 -2.24 17.34 24.35
C ALA A 404 -1.95 17.60 22.87
N GLY A 405 -2.01 16.56 22.04
CA GLY A 405 -1.70 16.69 20.61
C GLY A 405 -1.46 15.37 19.91
N LEU A 406 -0.99 14.35 20.64
CA LEU A 406 -0.66 13.04 20.06
C LEU A 406 -1.74 12.54 19.09
N ARG A 407 -1.37 12.24 17.84
CA ARG A 407 -2.31 11.77 16.83
C ARG A 407 -2.87 10.41 17.18
N GLU A 408 -1.98 9.45 17.45
CA GLU A 408 -2.33 8.04 17.53
C GLU A 408 -1.53 7.33 18.63
N LEU A 409 -2.24 6.55 19.44
CA LEU A 409 -1.71 5.54 20.33
C LEU A 409 -2.00 4.17 19.72
N VAL A 410 -0.96 3.43 19.37
CA VAL A 410 -1.04 2.05 18.89
C VAL A 410 -0.62 1.11 20.01
N VAL A 411 -1.44 0.12 20.31
CA VAL A 411 -1.13 -0.95 21.28
C VAL A 411 -1.02 -2.26 20.54
N ILE A 412 0.11 -2.95 20.70
CA ILE A 412 0.39 -4.22 20.02
C ILE A 412 0.72 -5.29 21.08
N GLY A 413 0.04 -6.43 21.04
CA GLY A 413 0.33 -7.57 21.93
C GLY A 413 -0.48 -8.81 21.54
N ASP A 414 -0.19 -9.97 22.13
CA ASP A 414 -1.04 -11.16 21.93
C ASP A 414 -2.35 -11.03 22.71
N VAL A 415 -2.26 -10.92 24.03
CA VAL A 415 -3.37 -10.63 24.93
C VAL A 415 -3.10 -9.29 25.59
N VAL A 416 -4.02 -8.35 25.45
CA VAL A 416 -3.91 -7.00 26.00
C VAL A 416 -5.08 -6.73 26.94
N THR A 417 -4.80 -6.20 28.13
CA THR A 417 -5.84 -5.66 29.01
C THR A 417 -5.73 -4.15 29.08
N LEU A 418 -6.78 -3.43 28.69
CA LEU A 418 -6.90 -2.00 28.87
C LEU A 418 -7.81 -1.72 30.06
N LYS A 419 -7.38 -0.85 30.97
CA LYS A 419 -8.21 -0.37 32.07
C LYS A 419 -7.95 1.10 32.36
N PRO A 420 -8.85 1.82 33.04
CA PRO A 420 -8.60 3.20 33.40
C PRO A 420 -7.49 3.29 34.44
N ALA A 421 -6.86 4.45 34.51
CA ALA A 421 -5.92 4.77 35.55
C ALA A 421 -6.56 4.61 36.93
N GLN A 422 -5.75 4.32 37.94
CA GLN A 422 -6.24 4.02 39.28
C GLN A 422 -7.18 5.12 39.82
N GLY A 423 -8.40 4.74 40.17
CA GLY A 423 -9.43 5.65 40.69
C GLY A 423 -10.36 6.23 39.62
N GLU A 424 -10.12 5.95 38.34
CA GLU A 424 -11.00 6.33 37.23
C GLU A 424 -11.90 5.16 36.82
N THR A 425 -13.11 5.48 36.37
CA THR A 425 -14.05 4.49 35.77
C THR A 425 -14.18 4.67 34.26
N LYS A 426 -13.66 5.78 33.74
CA LYS A 426 -13.66 6.16 32.33
C LYS A 426 -12.33 6.80 31.97
N VAL A 427 -11.80 6.43 30.82
CA VAL A 427 -10.66 7.07 30.16
C VAL A 427 -11.17 7.97 29.04
N ASP A 428 -10.61 9.17 28.93
CA ASP A 428 -10.77 10.01 27.75
C ASP A 428 -9.38 10.40 27.21
N LEU A 429 -9.03 9.85 26.04
CA LEU A 429 -7.77 10.14 25.35
C LEU A 429 -7.83 11.45 24.54
N GLY A 430 -8.96 12.18 24.59
CA GLY A 430 -9.16 13.46 23.94
C GLY A 430 -9.06 13.35 22.42
N GLN A 431 -8.11 14.08 21.83
CA GLN A 431 -7.89 14.08 20.38
C GLN A 431 -7.07 12.89 19.86
N THR A 432 -6.52 12.07 20.77
CA THR A 432 -5.73 10.90 20.40
C THR A 432 -6.63 9.82 19.81
N ARG A 433 -6.22 9.20 18.71
CA ARG A 433 -6.81 7.98 18.18
C ARG A 433 -6.22 6.76 18.87
N LEU A 434 -7.03 5.75 19.16
CA LEU A 434 -6.57 4.48 19.71
C LEU A 434 -6.63 3.41 18.62
N ARG A 435 -5.51 2.73 18.38
CA ARG A 435 -5.46 1.51 17.57
C ARG A 435 -4.98 0.36 18.43
N VAL A 436 -5.68 -0.77 18.38
CA VAL A 436 -5.27 -1.99 19.09
C VAL A 436 -5.09 -3.10 18.07
N GLU A 437 -3.91 -3.71 18.08
CA GLU A 437 -3.54 -4.88 17.28
C GLU A 437 -3.26 -6.01 18.26
N ALA A 438 -4.21 -6.95 18.38
CA ALA A 438 -4.08 -8.05 19.32
C ALA A 438 -4.78 -9.33 18.86
N GLU A 439 -4.43 -10.47 19.45
CA GLU A 439 -5.23 -11.68 19.31
C GLU A 439 -6.47 -11.58 20.21
N ARG A 440 -6.28 -11.12 21.45
CA ARG A 440 -7.35 -10.92 22.43
C ARG A 440 -7.21 -9.59 23.14
N LEU A 441 -8.34 -8.95 23.38
CA LEU A 441 -8.42 -7.66 24.04
C LEU A 441 -9.44 -7.73 25.19
N ASN A 442 -9.01 -7.44 26.40
CA ASN A 442 -9.89 -7.23 27.54
C ASN A 442 -9.96 -5.73 27.85
N VAL A 443 -11.15 -5.17 27.85
CA VAL A 443 -11.41 -3.77 28.19
C VAL A 443 -12.18 -3.73 29.48
N GLN A 444 -11.54 -3.23 30.53
CA GLN A 444 -12.16 -2.93 31.82
C GLN A 444 -12.50 -1.44 31.84
N GLY A 445 -13.74 -1.08 32.18
CA GLY A 445 -14.20 0.30 32.18
C GLY A 445 -14.52 0.88 30.80
N THR A 446 -14.84 2.18 30.77
CA THR A 446 -15.17 2.90 29.53
C THR A 446 -13.93 3.57 28.94
N ILE A 447 -13.66 3.37 27.66
CA ILE A 447 -12.57 4.04 26.94
C ILE A 447 -13.19 4.95 25.88
N GLN A 448 -12.84 6.23 25.92
CA GLN A 448 -13.16 7.22 24.91
C GLN A 448 -11.89 7.70 24.22
N ALA A 449 -11.93 7.79 22.89
CA ALA A 449 -10.85 8.35 22.08
C ALA A 449 -11.43 9.02 20.83
N LYS A 450 -10.67 9.88 20.15
CA LYS A 450 -11.14 10.55 18.92
C LYS A 450 -11.70 9.56 17.90
N ALA A 451 -10.99 8.46 17.72
CA ALA A 451 -11.43 7.28 16.98
C ALA A 451 -10.78 6.05 17.62
N ILE A 452 -11.48 4.92 17.58
CA ILE A 452 -10.97 3.63 18.07
C ILE A 452 -11.00 2.64 16.91
N THR A 453 -9.86 2.05 16.58
CA THR A 453 -9.72 1.01 15.56
C THR A 453 -9.25 -0.27 16.24
N LEU A 454 -10.01 -1.35 16.06
CA LEU A 454 -9.69 -2.66 16.62
C LEU A 454 -9.31 -3.60 15.49
N ASN A 455 -8.06 -4.05 15.48
CA ASN A 455 -7.61 -5.18 14.68
C ASN A 455 -7.38 -6.36 15.64
N VAL A 456 -8.48 -7.00 16.02
CA VAL A 456 -8.50 -8.12 16.96
C VAL A 456 -8.93 -9.37 16.22
N SER A 457 -8.04 -10.36 16.12
CA SER A 457 -8.32 -11.59 15.35
C SER A 457 -9.19 -12.59 16.10
N GLY A 458 -9.12 -12.60 17.44
CA GLY A 458 -9.84 -13.54 18.30
C GLY A 458 -11.10 -12.93 18.92
N LEU A 459 -10.96 -12.37 20.13
CA LEU A 459 -12.07 -11.97 20.99
C LEU A 459 -11.79 -10.67 21.76
N VAL A 460 -12.82 -9.83 21.86
CA VAL A 460 -12.85 -8.65 22.73
C VAL A 460 -13.80 -8.90 23.91
N GLU A 461 -13.27 -8.93 25.12
CA GLU A 461 -14.07 -8.89 26.36
C GLU A 461 -14.29 -7.43 26.75
N LEU A 462 -15.53 -6.95 26.77
CA LEU A 462 -15.86 -5.54 26.98
C LEU A 462 -16.67 -5.33 28.26
N ASP A 463 -15.98 -5.09 29.37
CA ASP A 463 -16.54 -4.69 30.67
C ASP A 463 -16.69 -3.16 30.74
N GLY A 464 -17.54 -2.60 29.87
CA GLY A 464 -17.77 -1.16 29.77
C GLY A 464 -18.24 -0.74 28.38
N ALA A 465 -17.65 0.33 27.84
CA ALA A 465 -17.97 0.83 26.52
C ALA A 465 -16.73 1.39 25.81
N LEU A 466 -16.69 1.23 24.49
CA LEU A 466 -15.74 1.90 23.61
C LEU A 466 -16.48 3.03 22.89
N LEU A 467 -16.05 4.26 23.13
CA LEU A 467 -16.71 5.47 22.68
C LEU A 467 -15.80 6.28 21.74
N ASP A 468 -16.40 6.88 20.71
CA ASP A 468 -15.70 7.84 19.84
C ASP A 468 -15.56 9.23 20.49
N GLY A 469 -14.96 10.19 19.78
CA GLY A 469 -14.75 11.55 20.27
C GLY A 469 -16.05 12.31 20.60
N GLU A 470 -17.20 11.85 20.10
CA GLU A 470 -18.52 12.40 20.37
C GLU A 470 -19.24 11.66 21.53
N GLY A 471 -18.60 10.64 22.11
CA GLY A 471 -19.17 9.82 23.18
C GLY A 471 -20.13 8.75 22.69
N LYS A 472 -20.14 8.43 21.38
CA LYS A 472 -21.02 7.41 20.80
C LYS A 472 -20.33 6.05 20.81
N PRO A 473 -21.06 4.94 21.03
CA PRO A 473 -20.50 3.60 20.91
C PRO A 473 -19.92 3.36 19.51
N ILE A 474 -18.70 2.82 19.45
CA ILE A 474 -18.11 2.42 18.17
C ILE A 474 -18.73 1.12 17.66
N SER A 475 -18.88 1.01 16.33
CA SER A 475 -19.18 -0.27 15.68
C SER A 475 -17.87 -1.02 15.43
N ALA A 476 -17.71 -2.21 16.01
CA ALA A 476 -16.47 -2.98 15.87
C ALA A 476 -16.40 -3.85 14.60
N GLY A 477 -17.29 -3.61 13.63
CA GLY A 477 -17.29 -4.36 12.37
C GLY A 477 -17.46 -5.86 12.58
N ALA A 478 -16.53 -6.66 12.06
CA ALA A 478 -16.54 -8.12 12.15
C ALA A 478 -15.90 -8.69 13.43
N VAL A 479 -15.44 -7.85 14.36
CA VAL A 479 -14.77 -8.30 15.59
C VAL A 479 -15.77 -8.94 16.56
N ARG A 480 -15.44 -10.11 17.10
CA ARG A 480 -16.22 -10.80 18.14
C ARG A 480 -16.07 -10.03 19.46
N ILE A 481 -17.13 -9.36 19.90
CA ILE A 481 -17.20 -8.71 21.22
C ILE A 481 -18.08 -9.56 22.13
N ALA A 482 -17.68 -9.76 23.39
CA ALA A 482 -18.53 -10.32 24.43
C ALA A 482 -18.68 -9.34 25.61
N LYS A 483 -19.90 -9.19 26.12
CA LYS A 483 -20.19 -8.35 27.29
C LYS A 483 -20.44 -9.20 28.53
N PRO A 484 -19.78 -8.90 29.67
CA PRO A 484 -19.94 -9.67 30.89
C PRO A 484 -21.32 -9.45 31.51
N VAL A 485 -21.91 -10.55 31.98
CA VAL A 485 -23.10 -10.59 32.81
C VAL A 485 -22.75 -11.38 34.06
N ALA A 486 -22.78 -10.68 35.20
CA ALA A 486 -22.50 -11.27 36.49
C ALA A 486 -23.71 -12.08 36.99
N LEU A 487 -23.54 -13.38 37.23
CA LEU A 487 -24.63 -14.26 37.67
C LEU A 487 -24.29 -14.99 38.97
N GLY A 488 -25.29 -15.17 39.83
CA GLY A 488 -25.17 -15.98 41.03
C GLY A 488 -25.27 -17.49 40.75
N THR A 489 -25.74 -18.26 41.73
CA THR A 489 -26.05 -19.69 41.57
C THR A 489 -27.51 -19.89 41.15
N GLY A 490 -27.85 -21.07 40.60
CA GLY A 490 -29.20 -21.40 40.15
C GLY A 490 -29.27 -21.69 38.65
N THR A 491 -30.49 -21.78 38.10
CA THR A 491 -30.72 -22.03 36.67
C THR A 491 -31.04 -20.72 35.95
N VAL A 492 -30.37 -20.46 34.83
CA VAL A 492 -30.51 -19.26 34.02
C VAL A 492 -30.78 -19.65 32.57
N ASP A 493 -31.84 -19.07 32.01
CA ASP A 493 -32.17 -19.15 30.60
C ASP A 493 -31.32 -18.15 29.80
N LEU A 494 -30.42 -18.64 28.94
CA LEU A 494 -29.47 -17.80 28.20
C LEU A 494 -30.18 -16.87 27.20
N GLY A 495 -31.28 -17.31 26.59
CA GLY A 495 -32.06 -16.49 25.67
C GLY A 495 -32.69 -15.27 26.33
N SER A 496 -32.98 -15.35 27.64
CA SER A 496 -33.47 -14.19 28.40
C SER A 496 -32.42 -13.08 28.60
N LEU A 497 -31.13 -13.43 28.46
CA LEU A 497 -30.00 -12.49 28.59
C LEU A 497 -29.62 -11.84 27.25
N VAL A 498 -30.03 -12.43 26.13
CA VAL A 498 -29.73 -11.88 24.82
C VAL A 498 -30.68 -10.72 24.52
N THR A 499 -30.13 -9.50 24.51
CA THR A 499 -30.87 -8.30 24.11
C THR A 499 -30.80 -8.12 22.59
N ALA A 500 -31.96 -8.12 21.92
CA ALA A 500 -32.04 -7.94 20.48
C ALA A 500 -31.36 -6.63 20.03
N GLY A 501 -30.49 -6.72 19.01
CA GLY A 501 -29.88 -5.55 18.35
C GLY A 501 -28.55 -5.04 18.95
N SER A 502 -27.99 -5.71 19.96
CA SER A 502 -26.73 -5.25 20.59
C SER A 502 -25.48 -5.50 19.74
N GLY A 503 -25.53 -6.42 18.77
CA GLY A 503 -24.37 -6.83 17.96
C GLY A 503 -23.22 -7.46 18.75
N ALA A 504 -23.35 -7.57 20.07
CA ALA A 504 -22.34 -8.12 20.97
C ALA A 504 -22.78 -9.50 21.47
N GLY A 505 -21.80 -10.39 21.61
CA GLY A 505 -21.88 -11.66 22.31
C GLY A 505 -22.09 -11.51 23.81
N LEU A 506 -22.32 -12.64 24.46
CA LEU A 506 -22.63 -12.76 25.88
C LEU A 506 -21.45 -13.41 26.59
N GLN A 507 -20.97 -12.81 27.67
CA GLN A 507 -19.99 -13.42 28.56
C GLN A 507 -20.61 -13.69 29.92
N ILE A 508 -20.60 -14.94 30.35
CA ILE A 508 -21.12 -15.36 31.65
C ILE A 508 -19.99 -15.42 32.67
N VAL A 509 -20.04 -14.50 33.64
CA VAL A 509 -19.06 -14.46 34.74
C VAL A 509 -19.80 -14.72 36.05
N PRO A 510 -19.53 -15.80 36.77
CA PRO A 510 -20.14 -15.99 38.08
C PRO A 510 -19.69 -14.91 39.07
N THR A 511 -20.58 -14.49 39.96
CA THR A 511 -20.26 -13.51 41.02
C THR A 511 -19.19 -14.03 41.99
N ASP A 512 -19.08 -15.35 42.13
CA ASP A 512 -17.99 -16.02 42.85
C ASP A 512 -17.13 -16.82 41.85
N PRO A 513 -15.82 -16.53 41.75
CA PRO A 513 -14.90 -17.13 40.77
C PRO A 513 -14.64 -18.64 40.99
N SER A 514 -15.14 -19.23 42.08
CA SER A 514 -15.09 -20.68 42.34
C SER A 514 -16.40 -21.41 41.98
N THR A 515 -17.47 -20.67 41.64
CA THR A 515 -18.77 -21.25 41.33
C THR A 515 -18.68 -22.14 40.08
N PRO A 516 -19.03 -23.43 40.17
CA PRO A 516 -19.10 -24.29 39.00
C PRO A 516 -20.18 -23.83 38.02
N ILE A 517 -19.86 -23.82 36.73
CA ILE A 517 -20.78 -23.46 35.64
C ILE A 517 -21.14 -24.73 34.86
N LYS A 518 -22.41 -24.91 34.54
CA LYS A 518 -22.92 -26.01 33.73
C LYS A 518 -23.62 -25.44 32.51
N LEU A 519 -23.27 -25.88 31.30
CA LEU A 519 -23.97 -25.51 30.06
C LEU A 519 -24.75 -26.73 29.53
N GLY A 520 -26.08 -26.61 29.47
CA GLY A 520 -26.99 -27.68 29.05
C GLY A 520 -27.61 -28.48 30.20
N ALA A 521 -28.43 -29.49 29.85
CA ALA A 521 -29.05 -30.39 30.82
C ALA A 521 -27.95 -31.17 31.58
N SER A 522 -28.09 -31.31 32.90
CA SER A 522 -27.01 -31.73 33.80
C SER A 522 -27.17 -33.14 34.39
N SER A 523 -28.01 -34.01 33.82
CA SER A 523 -28.05 -35.42 34.24
C SER A 523 -27.00 -36.23 33.47
N GLY A 524 -25.82 -36.44 34.04
CA GLY A 524 -24.86 -37.43 33.52
C GLY A 524 -23.38 -37.09 33.69
N VAL A 525 -22.99 -35.80 33.72
CA VAL A 525 -21.66 -35.40 34.18
C VAL A 525 -21.79 -35.13 35.66
N ALA A 526 -21.28 -36.03 36.51
CA ALA A 526 -21.24 -35.79 37.95
C ALA A 526 -20.44 -34.50 38.16
N ALA A 527 -21.12 -33.42 38.53
CA ALA A 527 -20.46 -32.20 38.97
C ALA A 527 -19.49 -32.62 40.07
N ARG A 528 -18.19 -32.60 39.80
CA ARG A 528 -17.17 -33.02 40.78
C ARG A 528 -17.03 -32.04 41.95
N SER A 529 -17.89 -31.03 41.99
CA SER A 529 -17.98 -30.07 43.08
C SER A 529 -19.35 -30.15 43.72
N ALA A 530 -19.39 -30.50 45.02
CA ALA A 530 -20.60 -30.70 45.82
C ALA A 530 -21.28 -29.38 46.28
N GLY A 531 -21.02 -28.27 45.57
CA GLY A 531 -21.51 -26.93 45.90
C GLY A 531 -22.65 -26.44 44.99
N ALA A 532 -23.22 -25.29 45.34
CA ALA A 532 -24.18 -24.60 44.49
C ALA A 532 -23.54 -24.23 43.14
N SER A 533 -24.21 -24.56 42.03
CA SER A 533 -23.72 -24.34 40.67
C SER A 533 -24.59 -23.33 39.92
N LEU A 534 -24.01 -22.65 38.93
CA LEU A 534 -24.73 -21.92 37.91
C LEU A 534 -25.04 -22.87 36.74
N SER A 535 -26.31 -23.10 36.45
CA SER A 535 -26.77 -23.92 35.32
C SER A 535 -27.33 -23.01 34.24
N LEU A 536 -26.75 -23.11 33.04
CA LEU A 536 -27.10 -22.32 31.88
C LEU A 536 -27.92 -23.20 30.93
N ASP A 537 -29.14 -22.78 30.64
CA ASP A 537 -30.01 -23.43 29.67
C ASP A 537 -29.85 -22.76 28.29
N PRO A 538 -29.30 -23.46 27.28
CA PRO A 538 -29.10 -22.94 25.94
C PRO A 538 -30.31 -23.18 25.01
N SER A 539 -31.39 -23.81 25.47
CA SER A 539 -32.52 -24.21 24.61
C SER A 539 -33.19 -23.05 23.86
N SER A 540 -33.10 -21.84 24.42
CA SER A 540 -33.63 -20.60 23.86
C SER A 540 -32.64 -19.82 22.98
N LEU A 541 -31.35 -20.22 22.92
CA LEU A 541 -30.34 -19.58 22.08
C LEU A 541 -30.55 -19.84 20.58
N ALA A 542 -31.22 -20.94 20.22
CA ALA A 542 -31.44 -21.32 18.83
C ALA A 542 -32.16 -20.25 17.98
N GLY A 543 -32.92 -19.35 18.60
CA GLY A 543 -33.57 -18.20 17.96
C GLY A 543 -32.81 -16.86 18.09
N ALA A 544 -31.71 -16.83 18.83
CA ALA A 544 -30.93 -15.64 19.11
C ALA A 544 -29.74 -15.53 18.13
N ASN A 545 -29.60 -14.38 17.44
CA ASN A 545 -28.42 -14.04 16.65
C ASN A 545 -27.28 -13.58 17.57
N LEU A 546 -26.75 -14.50 18.38
CA LEU A 546 -25.62 -14.24 19.26
C LEU A 546 -24.30 -14.52 18.53
N PRO A 547 -23.38 -13.55 18.38
CA PRO A 547 -22.11 -13.79 17.70
C PRO A 547 -21.18 -14.77 18.44
N VAL A 548 -21.12 -14.66 19.76
CA VAL A 548 -20.28 -15.50 20.62
C VAL A 548 -20.88 -15.64 22.02
N LEU A 549 -20.80 -16.84 22.59
CA LEU A 549 -21.05 -17.12 24.00
C LEU A 549 -19.72 -17.45 24.69
N VAL A 550 -19.34 -16.62 25.65
CA VAL A 550 -18.17 -16.83 26.51
C VAL A 550 -18.64 -17.34 27.87
N ILE A 551 -18.04 -18.41 28.37
CA ILE A 551 -18.26 -18.94 29.72
C ILE A 551 -16.99 -18.74 30.54
N GLY A 552 -17.13 -18.06 31.67
CA GLY A 552 -16.02 -17.66 32.52
C GLY A 552 -15.41 -16.35 32.08
N ALA A 553 -14.20 -16.10 32.57
CA ALA A 553 -13.41 -14.91 32.28
C ALA A 553 -11.94 -15.25 32.18
N SER A 554 -11.16 -14.39 31.51
CA SER A 554 -9.70 -14.47 31.53
C SER A 554 -9.16 -14.56 32.97
N GLY A 555 -8.35 -15.58 33.25
CA GLY A 555 -7.84 -15.87 34.61
C GLY A 555 -8.87 -16.45 35.60
N GLY A 556 -10.11 -16.72 35.18
CA GLY A 556 -11.18 -17.28 36.01
C GLY A 556 -10.89 -18.72 36.45
N SER A 557 -11.27 -19.07 37.68
CA SER A 557 -10.98 -20.39 38.30
C SER A 557 -12.19 -21.34 38.31
N ASN A 558 -13.25 -20.97 37.59
CA ASN A 558 -14.52 -21.69 37.61
C ASN A 558 -14.39 -23.06 36.93
N PRO A 559 -14.78 -24.17 37.59
CA PRO A 559 -14.99 -25.43 36.89
C PRO A 559 -16.18 -25.30 35.93
N VAL A 560 -16.01 -25.71 34.68
CA VAL A 560 -17.04 -25.67 33.63
C VAL A 560 -17.37 -27.09 33.20
N SER A 561 -18.65 -27.45 33.20
CA SER A 561 -19.15 -28.70 32.63
C SER A 561 -20.06 -28.41 31.46
N ILE A 562 -19.82 -29.07 30.33
CA ILE A 562 -20.54 -28.85 29.08
C ILE A 562 -21.20 -30.15 28.64
N GLY A 563 -22.52 -30.08 28.42
CA GLY A 563 -23.33 -31.23 28.02
C GLY A 563 -23.52 -32.29 29.11
N SER A 564 -24.33 -33.30 28.80
CA SER A 564 -24.49 -34.49 29.64
C SER A 564 -24.69 -35.78 28.84
N GLY A 565 -24.33 -36.91 29.45
CA GLY A 565 -24.58 -38.24 28.91
C GLY A 565 -26.07 -38.47 28.67
N GLY A 566 -26.51 -38.32 27.41
CA GLY A 566 -27.86 -38.63 26.96
C GLY A 566 -28.64 -37.48 26.32
N SER A 567 -28.14 -36.23 26.33
CA SER A 567 -28.79 -35.11 25.65
C SER A 567 -27.85 -34.45 24.63
N SER A 568 -28.40 -34.01 23.49
CA SER A 568 -27.66 -33.32 22.44
C SER A 568 -27.70 -31.81 22.70
N LEU A 569 -26.54 -31.20 22.86
CA LEU A 569 -26.34 -29.76 22.94
C LEU A 569 -26.06 -29.21 21.53
N ALA A 570 -27.00 -28.48 20.97
CA ALA A 570 -26.80 -27.78 19.70
C ALA A 570 -26.65 -26.27 19.97
N LEU A 571 -25.55 -25.68 19.49
CA LEU A 571 -25.26 -24.26 19.60
C LEU A 571 -25.18 -23.66 18.20
N ASN A 572 -25.92 -22.58 17.97
CA ASN A 572 -25.89 -21.79 16.73
C ASN A 572 -24.91 -20.60 16.80
N THR A 573 -24.07 -20.57 17.83
CA THR A 573 -23.14 -19.48 18.17
C THR A 573 -21.78 -20.06 18.50
N ASP A 574 -20.71 -19.28 18.34
CA ASP A 574 -19.39 -19.67 18.80
C ASP A 574 -19.37 -19.84 20.32
N LEU A 575 -18.74 -20.91 20.81
CA LEU A 575 -18.55 -21.14 22.24
C LEU A 575 -17.09 -20.93 22.64
N VAL A 576 -16.85 -20.05 23.60
CA VAL A 576 -15.55 -19.85 24.23
C VAL A 576 -15.64 -20.18 25.71
N VAL A 577 -14.74 -21.02 26.20
CA VAL A 577 -14.68 -21.42 27.61
C VAL A 577 -13.36 -20.95 28.19
N MET A 578 -13.43 -20.14 29.25
CA MET A 578 -12.27 -19.57 29.92
C MET A 578 -12.22 -20.01 31.38
N ALA A 579 -11.28 -20.89 31.68
CA ALA A 579 -11.05 -21.46 33.02
C ALA A 579 -9.56 -21.48 33.36
N GLN A 580 -8.80 -20.46 32.96
CA GLN A 580 -7.33 -20.42 33.05
C GLN A 580 -6.78 -20.20 34.48
N GLY A 581 -7.64 -19.90 35.44
CA GLY A 581 -7.26 -19.68 36.85
C GLY A 581 -6.97 -20.98 37.59
N ALA A 582 -6.31 -20.86 38.75
CA ALA A 582 -5.98 -22.00 39.60
C ALA A 582 -7.24 -22.73 40.08
N GLY A 583 -7.37 -24.02 39.74
CA GLY A 583 -8.56 -24.83 40.03
C GLY A 583 -9.61 -24.83 38.92
N GLY A 584 -9.41 -24.03 37.87
CA GLY A 584 -10.22 -24.08 36.66
C GLY A 584 -10.08 -25.42 35.94
N ARG A 585 -11.19 -25.92 35.42
CA ARG A 585 -11.31 -27.26 34.82
C ARG A 585 -12.45 -27.28 33.83
N VAL A 586 -12.31 -28.02 32.73
CA VAL A 586 -13.37 -28.16 31.73
C VAL A 586 -13.72 -29.62 31.52
N ASP A 587 -14.97 -30.00 31.78
CA ASP A 587 -15.52 -31.32 31.49
C ASP A 587 -16.47 -31.24 30.29
N VAL A 588 -16.24 -32.06 29.28
CA VAL A 588 -17.09 -32.14 28.08
C VAL A 588 -17.73 -33.52 28.00
N GLY A 589 -19.06 -33.57 28.00
CA GLY A 589 -19.86 -34.79 28.02
C GLY A 589 -21.00 -34.78 26.99
N GLY A 590 -21.40 -35.96 26.52
CA GLY A 590 -22.59 -36.11 25.67
C GLY A 590 -22.38 -35.72 24.21
N GLN A 591 -23.47 -35.41 23.51
CA GLN A 591 -23.41 -34.99 22.11
C GLN A 591 -23.43 -33.46 22.02
N MET A 592 -22.53 -32.87 21.24
CA MET A 592 -22.44 -31.44 21.01
C MET A 592 -22.32 -31.16 19.51
N SER A 593 -23.05 -30.16 19.03
CA SER A 593 -22.88 -29.62 17.68
C SER A 593 -22.84 -28.09 17.70
N GLY A 594 -22.01 -27.48 16.87
CA GLY A 594 -21.97 -26.02 16.73
C GLY A 594 -21.09 -25.52 15.59
N GLN A 595 -20.81 -24.21 15.60
CA GLN A 595 -19.92 -23.59 14.59
C GLN A 595 -18.46 -23.70 15.01
N LYS A 596 -18.11 -23.10 16.16
CA LYS A 596 -16.75 -23.04 16.67
C LYS A 596 -16.70 -23.29 18.19
N LEU A 597 -15.65 -23.99 18.65
CA LEU A 597 -15.37 -24.22 20.07
C LEU A 597 -13.94 -23.80 20.42
N GLU A 598 -13.79 -22.91 21.41
CA GLU A 598 -12.50 -22.49 21.95
C GLU A 598 -12.47 -22.79 23.47
N ILE A 599 -11.47 -23.53 23.94
CA ILE A 599 -11.28 -23.85 25.36
C ILE A 599 -9.91 -23.35 25.81
N TYR A 600 -9.89 -22.52 26.85
CA TYR A 600 -8.67 -22.00 27.48
C TYR A 600 -8.58 -22.50 28.92
N GLY A 601 -7.66 -23.43 29.18
CA GLY A 601 -7.43 -24.04 30.49
C GLY A 601 -6.15 -23.56 31.19
N PRO A 602 -5.97 -23.88 32.48
CA PRO A 602 -4.77 -23.58 33.26
C PRO A 602 -3.62 -24.60 33.05
N GLY A 603 -3.86 -25.71 32.32
CA GLY A 603 -2.90 -26.80 32.11
C GLY A 603 -3.37 -28.16 32.66
N ASN A 604 -3.65 -29.11 31.77
CA ASN A 604 -4.07 -30.50 32.05
C ASN A 604 -5.40 -30.62 32.80
N THR A 605 -6.40 -29.82 32.41
CA THR A 605 -7.70 -29.83 33.09
C THR A 605 -8.90 -29.98 32.15
N THR A 606 -8.70 -30.07 30.83
CA THR A 606 -9.78 -30.38 29.90
C THR A 606 -9.99 -31.89 29.77
N VAL A 607 -11.19 -32.38 30.06
CA VAL A 607 -11.53 -33.81 30.02
C VAL A 607 -12.78 -34.04 29.18
N PHE A 608 -12.65 -34.90 28.17
CA PHE A 608 -13.77 -35.45 27.41
C PHE A 608 -14.15 -36.79 28.02
N ALA A 609 -15.39 -36.89 28.49
CA ALA A 609 -15.95 -38.10 29.08
C ALA A 609 -16.19 -39.20 28.03
N GLU A 610 -16.38 -40.44 28.48
CA GLU A 610 -16.73 -41.55 27.60
C GLU A 610 -18.09 -41.34 26.94
N GLY A 611 -18.17 -41.64 25.64
CA GLY A 611 -19.36 -41.45 24.83
C GLY A 611 -19.58 -40.01 24.37
N THR A 612 -18.61 -39.11 24.59
CA THR A 612 -18.67 -37.74 24.08
C THR A 612 -18.53 -37.72 22.55
N ALA A 613 -19.41 -36.97 21.88
CA ALA A 613 -19.33 -36.69 20.46
C ALA A 613 -19.46 -35.19 20.22
N VAL A 614 -18.42 -34.54 19.71
CA VAL A 614 -18.41 -33.11 19.39
C VAL A 614 -18.25 -32.96 17.88
N SER A 615 -19.18 -32.25 17.24
CA SER A 615 -19.04 -31.81 15.84
C SER A 615 -19.10 -30.29 15.73
N MET A 616 -18.09 -29.69 15.13
CA MET A 616 -18.03 -28.26 14.81
C MET A 616 -17.91 -28.08 13.30
N SER A 617 -18.71 -27.19 12.72
CA SER A 617 -18.67 -26.95 11.27
C SER A 617 -17.45 -26.15 10.82
N ASP A 618 -16.88 -25.34 11.71
CA ASP A 618 -15.69 -24.51 11.45
C ASP A 618 -14.46 -25.07 12.17
N SER A 619 -14.22 -24.74 13.44
CA SER A 619 -12.97 -25.09 14.11
C SER A 619 -13.12 -25.43 15.59
N ILE A 620 -12.15 -26.18 16.11
CA ILE A 620 -11.98 -26.49 17.54
C ILE A 620 -10.57 -26.08 17.96
N LEU A 621 -10.45 -25.17 18.91
CA LEU A 621 -9.21 -24.80 19.58
C LEU A 621 -9.26 -25.21 21.05
N ILE A 622 -8.28 -25.97 21.50
CA ILE A 622 -8.07 -26.30 22.91
C ILE A 622 -6.68 -25.83 23.30
N ASP A 623 -6.63 -24.64 23.92
CA ASP A 623 -5.43 -24.12 24.56
C ASP A 623 -5.29 -24.67 25.98
N ASP A 624 -5.10 -25.98 26.05
CA ASP A 624 -4.89 -26.77 27.27
C ASP A 624 -4.34 -28.16 26.91
N SER A 625 -3.88 -28.92 27.90
CA SER A 625 -3.74 -30.37 27.76
C SER A 625 -5.10 -31.06 27.96
N VAL A 626 -5.41 -32.01 27.10
CA VAL A 626 -6.69 -32.69 27.05
C VAL A 626 -6.57 -34.15 27.48
N ARG A 627 -7.61 -34.68 28.13
CA ARG A 627 -7.77 -36.12 28.40
C ARG A 627 -9.03 -36.66 27.74
N PHE A 628 -8.88 -37.69 26.92
CA PHE A 628 -10.01 -38.45 26.38
C PHE A 628 -10.22 -39.71 27.21
N SER A 629 -11.44 -39.90 27.73
CA SER A 629 -11.80 -41.08 28.52
C SER A 629 -12.66 -42.00 27.67
N GLY A 630 -12.23 -43.24 27.43
CA GLY A 630 -12.98 -44.19 26.60
C GLY A 630 -13.13 -43.72 25.15
N MET A 631 -14.25 -44.07 24.51
CA MET A 631 -14.54 -43.68 23.13
C MET A 631 -15.05 -42.23 23.07
N VAL A 632 -14.33 -41.37 22.35
CA VAL A 632 -14.72 -39.97 22.08
C VAL A 632 -14.62 -39.72 20.57
N SER A 633 -15.63 -39.06 20.01
CA SER A 633 -15.63 -38.60 18.62
C SER A 633 -15.51 -37.08 18.58
N VAL A 634 -14.54 -36.55 17.84
CA VAL A 634 -14.36 -35.12 17.61
C VAL A 634 -14.25 -34.89 16.12
N SER A 635 -15.15 -34.09 15.55
CA SER A 635 -15.11 -33.59 14.18
C SER A 635 -15.09 -32.07 14.18
N ALA A 636 -14.24 -31.50 13.35
CA ALA A 636 -14.14 -30.06 13.12
C ALA A 636 -13.90 -29.81 11.63
N GLY A 637 -14.20 -28.62 11.13
CA GLY A 637 -14.03 -28.29 9.72
C GLY A 637 -14.98 -29.02 8.78
N GLU A 638 -16.14 -29.47 9.26
CA GLU A 638 -17.17 -30.15 8.47
C GLU A 638 -17.85 -29.15 7.49
N GLY A 639 -17.08 -28.57 6.56
CA GLY A 639 -17.51 -27.56 5.59
C GLY A 639 -16.48 -26.46 5.22
N ALA A 640 -15.36 -26.33 5.92
CA ALA A 640 -14.37 -25.26 5.71
C ALA A 640 -13.08 -25.76 5.03
N VAL A 641 -12.44 -24.91 4.22
CA VAL A 641 -11.15 -25.19 3.55
C VAL A 641 -10.09 -24.30 4.20
N GLY A 642 -9.46 -24.76 5.29
CA GLY A 642 -8.44 -24.02 6.03
C GLY A 642 -7.52 -24.94 6.86
N PRO A 643 -6.34 -24.48 7.31
CA PRO A 643 -5.34 -25.31 7.99
C PRO A 643 -5.58 -25.57 9.49
N GLU A 644 -6.71 -25.13 10.08
CA GLU A 644 -6.93 -25.16 11.55
C GLU A 644 -8.31 -25.73 11.95
N ASP A 645 -8.65 -26.92 11.46
CA ASP A 645 -9.91 -27.57 11.84
C ASP A 645 -9.91 -27.96 13.33
N LEU A 646 -8.87 -28.66 13.81
CA LEU A 646 -8.70 -29.02 15.23
C LEU A 646 -7.27 -28.71 15.69
N THR A 647 -7.15 -27.78 16.64
CA THR A 647 -5.88 -27.37 17.25
C THR A 647 -5.89 -27.65 18.75
N ILE A 648 -4.88 -28.38 19.23
CA ILE A 648 -4.64 -28.61 20.67
C ILE A 648 -3.20 -28.17 20.97
N THR A 649 -3.03 -27.15 21.81
CA THR A 649 -1.68 -26.61 22.12
C THR A 649 -0.95 -27.43 23.18
N GLY A 650 -1.69 -28.14 24.04
CA GLY A 650 -1.15 -28.97 25.12
C GLY A 650 -0.99 -30.45 24.77
N ARG A 651 -0.78 -31.27 25.80
CA ARG A 651 -0.63 -32.72 25.67
C ARG A 651 -1.99 -33.39 25.47
N ILE A 652 -2.01 -34.42 24.64
CA ILE A 652 -3.16 -35.33 24.52
C ILE A 652 -2.88 -36.55 25.40
N ASN A 653 -3.73 -36.77 26.40
CA ASN A 653 -3.67 -37.93 27.29
C ASN A 653 -4.79 -38.92 26.95
N GLY A 654 -4.43 -40.11 26.48
CA GLY A 654 -5.35 -41.24 26.42
C GLY A 654 -5.54 -41.89 27.79
N GLY A 655 -6.64 -42.63 27.97
CA GLY A 655 -6.69 -43.66 29.01
C GLY A 655 -5.72 -44.82 28.69
N GLU A 656 -5.36 -45.64 29.68
CA GLU A 656 -4.66 -46.90 29.41
C GLU A 656 -5.48 -47.73 28.41
N GLY A 657 -4.98 -47.90 27.19
CA GLY A 657 -5.48 -48.95 26.30
C GLY A 657 -5.68 -48.58 24.83
N GLN A 658 -6.11 -47.38 24.45
CA GLN A 658 -6.29 -47.00 23.03
C GLN A 658 -6.20 -45.47 22.87
N ALA A 659 -5.26 -45.03 22.03
CA ALA A 659 -5.20 -43.68 21.46
C ALA A 659 -5.31 -43.81 19.95
#